data_AF-A0AAJ7J2D1-F1
#
_entry.id   AF-A0AAJ7J2D1-F1
#
_cell.length_a   1.000
_cell.length_b   1.000
_cell.length_c   1.000
_cell.angle_alpha   90.00
_cell.angle_beta   90.00
_cell.angle_gamma   90.00
#
_symmetry.space_group_name_H-M   'P 1'
#
loop_
_entity.id
_entity.type
_entity.pdbx_description
1 polymer ?
#
loop_
_entity_poly.entity_id
_entity_poly.type
_entity_poly.pdbx_seq_one_letter_code
_entity_poly.pdbx_strand_id
1 'polypeptide(L)'
;MSSEEETKEIREARDEKKKDIVEEDLQMFDTLCISSPRKIIQEEAMAHDLTTTLRSELAALEYKRDRLMSELQEMKNLMRARDQRVLELQVEADQLREQSARQNSIVLSLKKRIQELEERERHLYASQGRNEITMQGLQRDLKYHEEKIREYEKKIRHLEQSASEEIELKERARSSYQEFARKLANALSIEYREAVHPSPEIVIHKVEELVQEANRLRAKSTNVETQLSTVEVDFRSCRDALDRTATEKEQLQRQVSSQLIELDRLRQDKECLEMQHRIAERELNELRDKLVNANRSITSATGNLSSQETLINQLREDLKHREEKAQRAQTELRHLLESLAVLVGGPNRFVESHENSIKDRVREILAENKDQAITIGNLRDKVNAITESNTRQSDLIEATVTKMRSVEDERSCLESKVRKLESDLTTCELQKESLRRDKQTLITFLERLSKAMQMDEISEEMGLDLQTESLLARAEQLARLETDKLVDKYSRCNYTILPGIRRERSFHELPSIKETSVVYQLQRRVRTLREQLQRRDLHLDLLRRKLSLQEDSVRMKSLLQSERDEANLRAKKLSKQIERLQVQLSEEKSRSRELSAQLTEAADYKIAALERSRKIEELQKRLVESEMLRTRFNRKLTMLKEQMRNMTETVDQERSINDHSLQLLRDELAQVKQNLSEITKRESQLQSFRVSVVKLLSEPICTPDYEIISRLQKMVAAHRDFTMLSRRYDEPFETSPSRCTSVHPMHPPRSPGSRCTRYEDTGFTDPSDLRDIDDEFKRPVRSSLLP
;
A
#
# COMPACT_ATOMS: atom_id res chain seq x y z
N MET A 1 -9.08 -23.90 -40.13
CA MET A 1 -9.61 -23.33 -41.38
C MET A 1 -8.84 -22.05 -41.72
N SER A 2 -9.47 -20.86 -41.85
CA SER A 2 -8.86 -19.68 -42.49
C SER A 2 -7.46 -19.26 -42.01
N SER A 3 -7.13 -19.42 -40.72
CA SER A 3 -5.83 -19.01 -40.15
C SER A 3 -4.68 -19.99 -40.42
N GLU A 4 -4.97 -21.22 -40.85
CA GLU A 4 -3.96 -22.26 -41.09
C GLU A 4 -3.45 -22.24 -42.55
N GLU A 5 -4.28 -21.79 -43.49
CA GLU A 5 -3.90 -21.57 -44.90
C GLU A 5 -3.03 -20.32 -45.02
N GLU A 6 -3.43 -19.21 -44.39
CA GLU A 6 -2.68 -17.95 -44.37
C GLU A 6 -1.28 -18.10 -43.75
N THR A 7 -1.15 -18.92 -42.70
CA THR A 7 0.17 -19.25 -42.10
C THR A 7 0.98 -20.29 -42.89
N LYS A 8 0.39 -20.93 -43.91
CA LYS A 8 1.07 -21.82 -44.85
C LYS A 8 1.63 -21.06 -46.04
N GLU A 9 0.86 -20.16 -46.67
CA GLU A 9 1.38 -19.27 -47.73
C GLU A 9 2.56 -18.41 -47.24
N ILE A 10 2.47 -17.84 -46.04
CA ILE A 10 3.55 -17.03 -45.43
C ILE A 10 4.82 -17.87 -45.14
N ARG A 11 4.72 -19.20 -45.05
CA ARG A 11 5.89 -20.09 -44.96
C ARG A 11 6.44 -20.42 -46.34
N GLU A 12 5.59 -20.80 -47.28
CA GLU A 12 5.99 -21.18 -48.64
C GLU A 12 6.69 -20.01 -49.35
N ALA A 13 6.10 -18.80 -49.32
CA ALA A 13 6.73 -17.58 -49.86
C ALA A 13 8.01 -17.13 -49.12
N ARG A 14 8.28 -17.67 -47.92
CA ARG A 14 9.50 -17.38 -47.14
C ARG A 14 10.62 -18.38 -47.38
N ASP A 15 10.29 -19.62 -47.73
CA ASP A 15 11.28 -20.62 -48.13
C ASP A 15 11.59 -20.54 -49.64
N GLU A 16 10.68 -20.02 -50.49
CA GLU A 16 11.03 -19.56 -51.85
C GLU A 16 12.07 -18.43 -51.82
N LYS A 17 11.83 -17.35 -51.06
CA LYS A 17 12.82 -16.28 -50.89
C LYS A 17 14.15 -16.71 -50.28
N LYS A 18 14.23 -17.88 -49.63
CA LYS A 18 15.51 -18.46 -49.22
C LYS A 18 16.23 -19.20 -50.35
N LYS A 19 15.49 -19.82 -51.28
CA LYS A 19 16.10 -20.41 -52.47
C LYS A 19 16.74 -19.33 -53.33
N ASP A 20 15.99 -18.26 -53.62
CA ASP A 20 16.48 -17.15 -54.46
C ASP A 20 17.81 -16.60 -53.93
N ILE A 21 17.89 -16.31 -52.61
CA ILE A 21 19.12 -15.81 -51.97
C ILE A 21 20.27 -16.83 -52.03
N VAL A 22 19.98 -18.12 -51.84
CA VAL A 22 21.01 -19.18 -51.96
C VAL A 22 21.48 -19.36 -53.40
N GLU A 23 20.61 -19.15 -54.38
CA GLU A 23 20.94 -19.25 -55.81
C GLU A 23 21.71 -18.00 -56.30
N GLU A 24 21.42 -16.81 -55.75
CA GLU A 24 22.22 -15.59 -55.91
C GLU A 24 23.61 -15.72 -55.23
N ASP A 25 23.68 -16.26 -54.01
CA ASP A 25 24.95 -16.52 -53.31
C ASP A 25 25.81 -17.56 -54.06
N LEU A 26 25.21 -18.61 -54.64
CA LEU A 26 25.93 -19.55 -55.52
C LEU A 26 26.42 -18.87 -56.81
N GLN A 27 25.62 -18.00 -57.43
CA GLN A 27 26.05 -17.26 -58.63
C GLN A 27 27.19 -16.27 -58.32
N MET A 28 27.19 -15.63 -57.15
CA MET A 28 28.34 -14.84 -56.69
C MET A 28 29.58 -15.72 -56.46
N PHE A 29 29.43 -16.91 -55.88
CA PHE A 29 30.53 -17.84 -55.64
C PHE A 29 31.17 -18.32 -56.96
N ASP A 30 30.36 -18.77 -57.94
CA ASP A 30 30.86 -19.17 -59.26
C ASP A 30 31.51 -17.99 -60.01
N THR A 31 30.98 -16.77 -59.88
CA THR A 31 31.58 -15.57 -60.46
C THR A 31 32.95 -15.23 -59.85
N LEU A 32 33.14 -15.49 -58.56
CA LEU A 32 34.42 -15.26 -57.86
C LEU A 32 35.47 -16.34 -58.12
N CYS A 33 35.07 -17.55 -58.54
CA CYS A 33 36.00 -18.67 -58.76
C CYS A 33 36.67 -18.71 -60.15
N ILE A 34 36.37 -17.79 -61.07
CA ILE A 34 37.00 -17.75 -62.40
C ILE A 34 38.38 -17.06 -62.34
N SER A 35 39.42 -17.81 -61.96
CA SER A 35 40.83 -17.40 -62.12
C SER A 35 41.75 -18.60 -62.34
N SER A 36 42.35 -18.67 -63.54
CA SER A 36 43.16 -19.82 -63.98
C SER A 36 44.62 -19.74 -63.47
N PRO A 37 45.24 -20.85 -63.02
CA PRO A 37 46.53 -20.80 -62.33
C PRO A 37 47.72 -20.74 -63.29
N ARG A 38 48.46 -19.61 -63.33
CA ARG A 38 49.88 -19.56 -63.78
C ARG A 38 50.60 -18.22 -63.57
N LYS A 39 51.28 -18.08 -62.43
CA LYS A 39 52.72 -17.74 -62.28
C LYS A 39 53.08 -17.64 -60.79
N ILE A 40 54.34 -17.89 -60.44
CA ILE A 40 54.85 -17.92 -59.06
C ILE A 40 56.05 -16.96 -58.98
N ILE A 41 56.41 -16.54 -57.76
CA ILE A 41 57.66 -15.83 -57.39
C ILE A 41 57.71 -14.34 -57.76
N GLN A 42 56.77 -13.53 -57.26
CA GLN A 42 57.12 -12.22 -56.63
C GLN A 42 56.00 -11.53 -55.81
N GLU A 43 54.76 -12.02 -55.82
CA GLU A 43 53.61 -11.27 -55.26
C GLU A 43 53.18 -11.64 -53.83
N GLU A 44 53.83 -12.63 -53.20
CA GLU A 44 53.41 -13.20 -51.91
C GLU A 44 53.31 -12.17 -50.77
N ALA A 45 54.11 -11.09 -50.79
CA ALA A 45 54.03 -10.01 -49.82
C ALA A 45 52.76 -9.16 -49.99
N MET A 46 52.52 -8.57 -51.16
CA MET A 46 51.33 -7.72 -51.38
C MET A 46 50.03 -8.52 -51.39
N ALA A 47 50.06 -9.79 -51.80
CA ALA A 47 48.93 -10.70 -51.65
C ALA A 47 48.62 -10.97 -50.17
N HIS A 48 49.63 -11.06 -49.30
CA HIS A 48 49.44 -11.20 -47.85
C HIS A 48 48.89 -9.91 -47.21
N ASP A 49 49.39 -8.74 -47.60
CA ASP A 49 48.91 -7.45 -47.09
C ASP A 49 47.45 -7.17 -47.52
N LEU A 50 47.08 -7.49 -48.76
CA LEU A 50 45.68 -7.42 -49.21
C LEU A 50 44.80 -8.45 -48.48
N THR A 51 45.28 -9.69 -48.29
CA THR A 51 44.53 -10.74 -47.58
C THR A 51 44.35 -10.42 -46.10
N THR A 52 45.33 -9.82 -45.44
CA THR A 52 45.23 -9.39 -44.03
C THR A 52 44.33 -8.16 -43.89
N THR A 53 44.39 -7.21 -44.82
CA THR A 53 43.45 -6.08 -44.90
C THR A 53 42.01 -6.58 -45.01
N LEU A 54 41.70 -7.41 -46.02
CA LEU A 54 40.36 -7.97 -46.21
C LEU A 54 39.88 -8.82 -45.02
N ARG A 55 40.78 -9.56 -44.35
CA ARG A 55 40.44 -10.27 -43.09
C ARG A 55 40.13 -9.31 -41.95
N SER A 56 40.82 -8.17 -41.85
CA SER A 56 40.56 -7.16 -40.83
C SER A 56 39.25 -6.41 -41.07
N GLU A 57 38.92 -6.13 -42.33
CA GLU A 57 37.64 -5.54 -42.74
C GLU A 57 36.48 -6.52 -42.49
N LEU A 58 36.65 -7.80 -42.87
CA LEU A 58 35.67 -8.85 -42.59
C LEU A 58 35.44 -9.00 -41.08
N ALA A 59 36.50 -9.08 -40.26
CA ALA A 59 36.36 -9.14 -38.80
C ALA A 59 35.70 -7.89 -38.20
N ALA A 60 35.95 -6.69 -38.76
CA ALA A 60 35.29 -5.46 -38.36
C ALA A 60 33.79 -5.44 -38.75
N LEU A 61 33.44 -5.99 -39.91
CA LEU A 61 32.05 -6.17 -40.35
C LEU A 61 31.32 -7.23 -39.54
N GLU A 62 31.97 -8.34 -39.17
CA GLU A 62 31.42 -9.34 -38.25
C GLU A 62 31.19 -8.78 -36.85
N TYR A 63 32.16 -8.06 -36.29
CA TYR A 63 31.98 -7.35 -35.02
C TYR A 63 30.81 -6.34 -35.08
N LYS A 64 30.68 -5.61 -36.20
CA LYS A 64 29.56 -4.68 -36.42
C LYS A 64 28.22 -5.41 -36.57
N ARG A 65 28.17 -6.56 -37.27
CA ARG A 65 26.99 -7.44 -37.36
C ARG A 65 26.57 -7.90 -35.97
N ASP A 66 27.49 -8.43 -35.17
CA ASP A 66 27.18 -9.05 -33.88
C ASP A 66 26.80 -7.99 -32.83
N ARG A 67 27.43 -6.82 -32.88
CA ARG A 67 27.00 -5.65 -32.11
C ARG A 67 25.58 -5.21 -32.47
N LEU A 68 25.28 -5.02 -33.76
CA LEU A 68 23.94 -4.62 -34.21
C LEU A 68 22.89 -5.71 -33.88
N MET A 69 23.26 -6.99 -33.88
CA MET A 69 22.40 -8.09 -33.45
C MET A 69 22.12 -8.03 -31.93
N SER A 70 23.09 -7.66 -31.10
CA SER A 70 22.86 -7.40 -29.66
C SER A 70 21.93 -6.21 -29.45
N GLU A 71 22.23 -5.05 -30.04
CA GLU A 71 21.41 -3.82 -29.93
C GLU A 71 19.97 -4.07 -30.41
N LEU A 72 19.79 -4.85 -31.47
CA LEU A 72 18.48 -5.26 -31.99
C LEU A 72 17.75 -6.26 -31.07
N GLN A 73 18.47 -7.17 -30.41
CA GLN A 73 17.89 -8.10 -29.44
C GLN A 73 17.53 -7.42 -28.11
N GLU A 74 18.32 -6.44 -27.68
CA GLU A 74 18.03 -5.55 -26.55
C GLU A 74 16.78 -4.71 -26.84
N MET A 75 16.68 -4.11 -28.04
CA MET A 75 15.48 -3.36 -28.46
C MET A 75 14.23 -4.26 -28.53
N LYS A 76 14.35 -5.52 -29.00
CA LYS A 76 13.25 -6.52 -28.93
C LYS A 76 12.82 -6.83 -27.50
N ASN A 77 13.78 -6.94 -26.58
CA ASN A 77 13.47 -7.18 -25.16
C ASN A 77 12.80 -5.96 -24.52
N LEU A 78 13.25 -4.75 -24.86
CA LEU A 78 12.66 -3.48 -24.42
C LEU A 78 11.23 -3.29 -24.96
N MET A 79 10.98 -3.65 -26.23
CA MET A 79 9.64 -3.69 -26.82
C MET A 79 8.72 -4.61 -26.03
N ARG A 80 9.09 -5.88 -25.84
CA ARG A 80 8.31 -6.86 -25.06
C ARG A 80 7.99 -6.40 -23.65
N ALA A 81 8.95 -5.74 -22.98
CA ALA A 81 8.74 -5.16 -21.65
C ALA A 81 7.74 -3.99 -21.66
N ARG A 82 7.72 -3.17 -22.73
CA ARG A 82 6.70 -2.13 -22.92
C ARG A 82 5.33 -2.72 -23.24
N ASP A 83 5.25 -3.73 -24.11
CA ASP A 83 3.99 -4.40 -24.47
C ASP A 83 3.35 -5.06 -23.24
N GLN A 84 4.16 -5.77 -22.45
CA GLN A 84 3.76 -6.32 -21.15
C GLN A 84 3.24 -5.22 -20.21
N ARG A 85 3.92 -4.06 -20.13
CA ARG A 85 3.47 -2.95 -19.29
C ARG A 85 2.19 -2.28 -19.80
N VAL A 86 1.96 -2.26 -21.12
CA VAL A 86 0.70 -1.80 -21.71
C VAL A 86 -0.44 -2.76 -21.37
N LEU A 87 -0.21 -4.07 -21.42
CA LEU A 87 -1.20 -5.07 -20.98
C LEU A 87 -1.55 -4.94 -19.49
N GLU A 88 -0.56 -4.71 -18.62
CA GLU A 88 -0.80 -4.43 -17.19
C GLU A 88 -1.66 -3.19 -16.97
N LEU A 89 -1.33 -2.08 -17.64
CA LEU A 89 -2.08 -0.82 -17.55
C LEU A 89 -3.50 -0.94 -18.14
N GLN A 90 -3.69 -1.75 -19.19
CA GLN A 90 -5.00 -2.06 -19.75
C GLN A 90 -5.86 -2.83 -18.74
N VAL A 91 -5.30 -3.88 -18.11
CA VAL A 91 -5.99 -4.64 -17.06
C VAL A 91 -6.34 -3.77 -15.84
N GLU A 92 -5.44 -2.88 -15.42
CA GLU A 92 -5.70 -1.89 -14.36
C GLU A 92 -6.84 -0.94 -14.75
N ALA A 93 -6.87 -0.43 -15.98
CA ALA A 93 -7.93 0.43 -16.49
C ALA A 93 -9.28 -0.29 -16.65
N ASP A 94 -9.28 -1.57 -17.02
CA ASP A 94 -10.49 -2.41 -17.08
C ASP A 94 -11.04 -2.70 -15.67
N GLN A 95 -10.18 -2.99 -14.69
CA GLN A 95 -10.58 -3.15 -13.28
C GLN A 95 -11.17 -1.86 -12.69
N LEU A 96 -10.58 -0.70 -12.98
CA LEU A 96 -11.12 0.60 -12.54
C LEU A 96 -12.47 0.92 -13.19
N ARG A 97 -12.66 0.57 -14.47
CA ARG A 97 -13.97 0.68 -15.15
C ARG A 97 -15.00 -0.27 -14.52
N GLU A 98 -14.63 -1.50 -14.18
CA GLU A 98 -15.54 -2.42 -13.49
C GLU A 98 -15.90 -1.94 -12.08
N GLN A 99 -14.93 -1.41 -11.32
CA GLN A 99 -15.16 -0.83 -9.99
C GLN A 99 -16.12 0.36 -10.07
N SER A 100 -15.96 1.23 -11.06
CA SER A 100 -16.89 2.34 -11.32
C SER A 100 -18.31 1.86 -11.66
N ALA A 101 -18.44 0.83 -12.51
CA ALA A 101 -19.73 0.23 -12.84
C ALA A 101 -20.43 -0.38 -11.60
N ARG A 102 -19.68 -1.12 -10.76
CA ARG A 102 -20.17 -1.66 -9.48
C ARG A 102 -20.62 -0.54 -8.53
N GLN A 103 -19.84 0.54 -8.39
CA GLN A 103 -20.21 1.70 -7.58
C GLN A 103 -21.48 2.40 -8.10
N ASN A 104 -21.60 2.62 -9.41
CA ASN A 104 -22.78 3.21 -10.02
C ASN A 104 -24.04 2.35 -9.82
N SER A 105 -23.92 1.03 -9.90
CA SER A 105 -25.01 0.10 -9.59
C SER A 105 -25.48 0.23 -8.13
N ILE A 106 -24.55 0.35 -7.18
CA ILE A 106 -24.88 0.58 -5.75
C ILE A 106 -25.57 1.94 -5.56
N VAL A 107 -25.07 3.00 -6.20
CA VAL A 107 -25.68 4.34 -6.14
C VAL A 107 -27.09 4.35 -6.71
N LEU A 108 -27.35 3.65 -7.83
CA LEU A 108 -28.68 3.51 -8.40
C LEU A 108 -29.63 2.71 -7.49
N SER A 109 -29.15 1.62 -6.89
CA SER A 109 -29.91 0.83 -5.91
C SER A 109 -30.29 1.66 -4.67
N LEU A 110 -29.34 2.43 -4.11
CA LEU A 110 -29.60 3.33 -2.98
C LEU A 110 -30.57 4.46 -3.34
N LYS A 111 -30.42 5.08 -4.52
CA LYS A 111 -31.38 6.09 -5.01
C LYS A 111 -32.80 5.53 -5.14
N LYS A 112 -32.96 4.36 -5.73
CA LYS A 112 -34.27 3.67 -5.80
C LYS A 112 -34.81 3.42 -4.39
N ARG A 113 -33.98 2.94 -3.46
CA ARG A 113 -34.44 2.63 -2.09
C ARG A 113 -34.86 3.89 -1.32
N ILE A 114 -34.20 5.03 -1.54
CA ILE A 114 -34.61 6.33 -1.00
C ILE A 114 -35.98 6.72 -1.57
N GLN A 115 -36.16 6.66 -2.89
CA GLN A 115 -37.46 6.95 -3.52
C GLN A 115 -38.59 6.07 -2.96
N GLU A 116 -38.36 4.75 -2.83
CA GLU A 116 -39.37 3.86 -2.24
C GLU A 116 -39.70 4.19 -0.76
N LEU A 117 -38.78 4.82 -0.02
CA LEU A 117 -39.02 5.25 1.37
C LEU A 117 -39.80 6.56 1.40
N GLU A 118 -39.42 7.54 0.59
CA GLU A 118 -40.17 8.80 0.40
C GLU A 118 -41.61 8.54 -0.11
N GLU A 119 -41.80 7.52 -0.94
CA GLU A 119 -43.12 7.10 -1.41
C GLU A 119 -43.92 6.44 -0.29
N ARG A 120 -43.33 5.56 0.52
CA ARG A 120 -44.00 4.98 1.71
C ARG A 120 -44.37 6.06 2.73
N GLU A 121 -43.50 7.03 2.96
CA GLU A 121 -43.76 8.19 3.84
C GLU A 121 -44.94 9.03 3.33
N ARG A 122 -44.97 9.36 2.03
CA ARG A 122 -46.12 10.04 1.40
C ARG A 122 -47.43 9.26 1.56
N HIS A 123 -47.40 7.93 1.42
CA HIS A 123 -48.58 7.08 1.67
C HIS A 123 -49.00 7.07 3.15
N LEU A 124 -48.04 7.10 4.10
CA LEU A 124 -48.34 7.17 5.53
C LEU A 124 -49.00 8.50 5.90
N TYR A 125 -48.49 9.64 5.43
CA TYR A 125 -49.15 10.95 5.63
C TYR A 125 -50.57 10.99 5.03
N ALA A 126 -50.75 10.45 3.81
CA ALA A 126 -52.08 10.35 3.18
C ALA A 126 -53.02 9.34 3.90
N SER A 127 -52.49 8.39 4.65
CA SER A 127 -53.26 7.51 5.53
C SER A 127 -53.63 8.22 6.83
N GLN A 128 -52.68 8.90 7.46
CA GLN A 128 -52.86 9.67 8.69
C GLN A 128 -53.94 10.74 8.53
N GLY A 129 -53.91 11.54 7.45
CA GLY A 129 -54.93 12.57 7.21
C GLY A 129 -56.36 12.00 7.06
N ARG A 130 -56.51 10.82 6.43
CA ARG A 130 -57.81 10.13 6.32
C ARG A 130 -58.29 9.59 7.68
N ASN A 131 -57.38 9.02 8.47
CA ASN A 131 -57.66 8.55 9.82
C ASN A 131 -58.05 9.72 10.75
N GLU A 132 -57.39 10.87 10.62
CA GLU A 132 -57.68 12.08 11.38
C GLU A 132 -59.05 12.67 11.02
N ILE A 133 -59.41 12.75 9.74
CA ILE A 133 -60.77 13.15 9.30
C ILE A 133 -61.83 12.19 9.88
N THR A 134 -61.55 10.88 9.88
CA THR A 134 -62.44 9.85 10.44
C THR A 134 -62.59 10.02 11.95
N MET A 135 -61.50 10.24 12.67
CA MET A 135 -61.49 10.52 14.11
C MET A 135 -62.26 11.80 14.45
N GLN A 136 -62.10 12.87 13.68
CA GLN A 136 -62.86 14.12 13.84
C GLN A 136 -64.36 13.91 13.53
N GLY A 137 -64.72 12.94 12.68
CA GLY A 137 -66.09 12.45 12.49
C GLY A 137 -66.64 11.84 13.78
N LEU A 138 -66.00 10.76 14.23
CA LEU A 138 -66.40 10.02 15.43
C LEU A 138 -66.46 10.91 16.70
N GLN A 139 -65.58 11.90 16.82
CA GLN A 139 -65.61 12.88 17.92
C GLN A 139 -66.82 13.83 17.86
N ARG A 140 -67.34 14.16 16.67
CA ARG A 140 -68.58 14.93 16.51
C ARG A 140 -69.80 14.08 16.83
N ASP A 141 -69.82 12.85 16.33
CA ASP A 141 -70.93 11.92 16.55
C ASP A 141 -71.04 11.53 18.04
N LEU A 142 -69.91 11.30 18.72
CA LEU A 142 -69.84 11.06 20.16
C LEU A 142 -70.43 12.23 20.96
N LYS A 143 -70.05 13.48 20.65
CA LYS A 143 -70.62 14.68 21.30
C LYS A 143 -72.13 14.80 21.08
N TYR A 144 -72.60 14.55 19.86
CA TYR A 144 -74.03 14.54 19.55
C TYR A 144 -74.80 13.48 20.35
N HIS A 145 -74.22 12.27 20.50
CA HIS A 145 -74.81 11.23 21.33
C HIS A 145 -74.79 11.56 22.83
N GLU A 146 -73.73 12.17 23.37
CA GLU A 146 -73.71 12.68 24.74
C GLU A 146 -74.80 13.75 24.97
N GLU A 147 -74.98 14.68 24.03
CA GLU A 147 -76.03 15.71 24.11
C GLU A 147 -77.43 15.09 24.09
N LYS A 148 -77.64 14.06 23.25
CA LYS A 148 -78.90 13.29 23.26
C LYS A 148 -79.12 12.52 24.56
N ILE A 149 -78.08 11.94 25.16
CA ILE A 149 -78.18 11.31 26.49
C ILE A 149 -78.60 12.35 27.55
N ARG A 150 -77.93 13.51 27.60
CA ARG A 150 -78.29 14.62 28.50
C ARG A 150 -79.72 15.13 28.28
N GLU A 151 -80.22 15.12 27.04
CA GLU A 151 -81.61 15.46 26.71
C GLU A 151 -82.60 14.39 27.24
N TYR A 152 -82.31 13.11 27.03
CA TYR A 152 -83.15 12.02 27.53
C TYR A 152 -83.16 11.93 29.05
N GLU A 153 -82.02 12.10 29.74
CA GLU A 153 -82.00 12.16 31.20
C GLU A 153 -82.86 13.31 31.76
N LYS A 154 -82.88 14.48 31.09
CA LYS A 154 -83.76 15.60 31.48
C LYS A 154 -85.23 15.23 31.32
N LYS A 155 -85.59 14.52 30.25
CA LYS A 155 -86.95 14.01 30.01
C LYS A 155 -87.35 12.95 31.05
N ILE A 156 -86.45 12.02 31.39
CA ILE A 156 -86.66 11.00 32.43
C ILE A 156 -86.93 11.68 33.78
N ARG A 157 -86.05 12.58 34.24
CA ARG A 157 -86.21 13.31 35.52
C ARG A 157 -87.52 14.10 35.59
N HIS A 158 -87.99 14.66 34.47
CA HIS A 158 -89.28 15.36 34.41
C HIS A 158 -90.48 14.40 34.49
N LEU A 159 -90.41 13.23 33.85
CA LEU A 159 -91.44 12.20 33.94
C LEU A 159 -91.50 11.56 35.33
N GLU A 160 -90.36 11.32 35.98
CA GLU A 160 -90.26 10.85 37.37
C GLU A 160 -90.92 11.83 38.35
N GLN A 161 -90.68 13.14 38.18
CA GLN A 161 -91.35 14.18 38.96
C GLN A 161 -92.87 14.18 38.71
N SER A 162 -93.31 14.22 37.44
CA SER A 162 -94.74 14.26 37.10
C SER A 162 -95.50 13.02 37.59
N ALA A 163 -94.89 11.84 37.52
CA ALA A 163 -95.47 10.61 38.08
C ALA A 163 -95.58 10.68 39.62
N SER A 164 -94.61 11.28 40.31
CA SER A 164 -94.64 11.48 41.76
C SER A 164 -95.78 12.41 42.18
N GLU A 165 -95.96 13.53 41.46
CA GLU A 165 -97.06 14.47 41.67
C GLU A 165 -98.44 13.82 41.44
N GLU A 166 -98.56 12.94 40.44
CA GLU A 166 -99.78 12.19 40.15
C GLU A 166 -100.10 11.13 41.22
N ILE A 167 -99.07 10.49 41.80
CA ILE A 167 -99.23 9.54 42.91
C ILE A 167 -99.78 10.23 44.15
N GLU A 168 -99.24 11.40 44.54
CA GLU A 168 -99.80 12.15 45.67
C GLU A 168 -101.26 12.57 45.45
N LEU A 169 -101.60 13.01 44.24
CA LEU A 169 -102.99 13.35 43.88
C LEU A 169 -103.93 12.14 44.05
N LYS A 170 -103.48 10.94 43.66
CA LYS A 170 -104.24 9.68 43.83
C LYS A 170 -104.39 9.29 45.30
N GLU A 171 -103.37 9.48 46.14
CA GLU A 171 -103.49 9.21 47.59
C GLU A 171 -104.43 10.18 48.32
N ARG A 172 -104.37 11.48 47.96
CA ARG A 172 -105.31 12.49 48.48
C ARG A 172 -106.76 12.15 48.11
N ALA A 173 -107.01 11.77 46.84
CA ALA A 173 -108.33 11.35 46.38
C ALA A 173 -108.83 10.06 47.07
N ARG A 174 -107.96 9.05 47.22
CA ARG A 174 -108.26 7.79 47.93
C ARG A 174 -108.68 8.03 49.38
N SER A 175 -107.99 8.94 50.07
CA SER A 175 -108.27 9.29 51.47
C SER A 175 -109.68 9.92 51.61
N SER A 176 -110.03 10.85 50.72
CA SER A 176 -111.37 11.46 50.67
C SER A 176 -112.47 10.41 50.42
N TYR A 177 -112.24 9.46 49.49
CA TYR A 177 -113.22 8.41 49.19
C TYR A 177 -113.45 7.46 50.38
N GLN A 178 -112.38 7.10 51.12
CA GLN A 178 -112.50 6.28 52.33
C GLN A 178 -113.24 6.99 53.47
N GLU A 179 -113.26 8.33 53.50
CA GLU A 179 -114.06 9.09 54.47
C GLU A 179 -115.53 9.18 54.05
N PHE A 180 -115.82 9.33 52.75
CA PHE A 180 -117.18 9.29 52.21
C PHE A 180 -117.83 7.91 52.43
N ALA A 181 -117.10 6.82 52.15
CA ALA A 181 -117.59 5.45 52.39
C ALA A 181 -117.95 5.20 53.86
N ARG A 182 -117.17 5.76 54.80
CA ARG A 182 -117.46 5.71 56.25
C ARG A 182 -118.76 6.44 56.63
N LYS A 183 -119.06 7.56 55.96
CA LYS A 183 -120.30 8.32 56.18
C LYS A 183 -121.52 7.59 55.60
N LEU A 184 -121.36 6.97 54.43
CA LEU A 184 -122.43 6.17 53.78
C LEU A 184 -122.76 4.89 54.56
N ALA A 185 -121.75 4.20 55.12
CA ALA A 185 -121.94 2.99 55.92
C ALA A 185 -122.79 3.20 57.19
N ASN A 186 -122.79 4.41 57.75
CA ASN A 186 -123.61 4.77 58.92
C ASN A 186 -125.08 5.09 58.57
N ALA A 187 -125.47 5.13 57.29
CA ALA A 187 -126.73 5.72 56.85
C ALA A 187 -127.82 4.74 56.37
N LEU A 188 -127.50 3.44 56.22
CA LEU A 188 -128.33 2.48 55.47
C LEU A 188 -128.78 1.25 56.30
N SER A 189 -129.40 1.49 57.44
CA SER A 189 -129.98 0.44 58.29
C SER A 189 -131.40 0.02 57.83
N ILE A 190 -131.76 -1.24 58.10
CA ILE A 190 -133.13 -1.86 58.07
C ILE A 190 -133.54 -2.57 56.75
N GLU A 191 -134.50 -3.50 56.87
CA GLU A 191 -134.73 -4.69 56.05
C GLU A 191 -136.07 -4.69 55.27
N TYR A 192 -136.02 -5.10 53.99
CA TYR A 192 -136.79 -6.16 53.30
C TYR A 192 -138.30 -6.49 53.59
N ARG A 193 -138.99 -6.99 52.52
CA ARG A 193 -140.33 -7.67 52.42
C ARG A 193 -141.58 -6.77 52.22
N GLU A 194 -142.70 -7.20 51.61
CA GLU A 194 -143.09 -8.51 51.01
C GLU A 194 -144.04 -8.42 49.78
N ALA A 195 -144.43 -9.58 49.22
CA ALA A 195 -145.31 -9.89 48.06
C ALA A 195 -146.44 -8.88 47.70
N VAL A 196 -146.61 -8.41 46.45
CA VAL A 196 -146.90 -9.09 45.15
C VAL A 196 -148.35 -9.56 44.97
N HIS A 197 -149.08 -8.86 44.08
CA HIS A 197 -150.00 -9.43 43.08
C HIS A 197 -150.03 -8.51 41.83
N PRO A 198 -150.37 -9.01 40.61
CA PRO A 198 -150.14 -8.24 39.37
C PRO A 198 -151.12 -7.07 39.13
N SER A 199 -150.56 -5.86 39.17
CA SER A 199 -151.11 -4.61 38.63
C SER A 199 -150.49 -4.33 37.24
N PRO A 200 -151.01 -3.41 36.39
CA PRO A 200 -150.38 -3.00 35.13
C PRO A 200 -148.87 -2.67 35.21
N GLU A 201 -148.36 -2.28 36.38
CA GLU A 201 -146.91 -2.18 36.64
C GLU A 201 -146.13 -3.44 36.20
N ILE A 202 -146.67 -4.66 36.28
CA ILE A 202 -145.93 -5.87 35.88
C ILE A 202 -145.74 -5.97 34.35
N VAL A 203 -146.67 -5.44 33.55
CA VAL A 203 -146.48 -5.36 32.09
C VAL A 203 -145.44 -4.29 31.75
N ILE A 204 -145.48 -3.15 32.46
CA ILE A 204 -144.44 -2.11 32.35
C ILE A 204 -143.09 -2.69 32.75
N HIS A 205 -142.98 -3.40 33.88
CA HIS A 205 -141.75 -4.01 34.36
C HIS A 205 -141.22 -5.08 33.39
N LYS A 206 -142.10 -5.81 32.68
CA LYS A 206 -141.65 -6.73 31.64
C LYS A 206 -141.13 -6.02 30.38
N VAL A 207 -141.67 -4.84 30.05
CA VAL A 207 -141.11 -3.97 29.02
C VAL A 207 -139.79 -3.34 29.48
N GLU A 208 -139.67 -2.95 30.76
CA GLU A 208 -138.43 -2.46 31.36
C GLU A 208 -137.34 -3.54 31.34
N GLU A 209 -137.64 -4.78 31.74
CA GLU A 209 -136.73 -5.92 31.61
C GLU A 209 -136.24 -6.11 30.16
N LEU A 210 -137.17 -6.07 29.18
CA LEU A 210 -136.83 -6.23 27.77
C LEU A 210 -136.01 -5.06 27.21
N VAL A 211 -136.27 -3.82 27.67
CA VAL A 211 -135.48 -2.64 27.29
C VAL A 211 -134.11 -2.65 27.97
N GLN A 212 -134.01 -3.05 29.24
CA GLN A 212 -132.75 -3.24 29.96
C GLN A 212 -131.91 -4.34 29.29
N GLU A 213 -132.52 -5.48 28.92
CA GLU A 213 -131.84 -6.56 28.21
C GLU A 213 -131.41 -6.13 26.80
N ALA A 214 -132.27 -5.45 26.04
CA ALA A 214 -131.92 -4.91 24.73
C ALA A 214 -130.78 -3.89 24.81
N ASN A 215 -130.74 -3.05 25.86
CA ASN A 215 -129.65 -2.11 26.09
C ASN A 215 -128.36 -2.83 26.55
N ARG A 216 -128.47 -3.87 27.38
CA ARG A 216 -127.34 -4.73 27.79
C ARG A 216 -126.73 -5.46 26.60
N LEU A 217 -127.55 -5.98 25.68
CA LEU A 217 -127.10 -6.62 24.45
C LEU A 217 -126.46 -5.61 23.49
N ARG A 218 -127.01 -4.39 23.37
CA ARG A 218 -126.41 -3.31 22.57
C ARG A 218 -125.04 -2.89 23.10
N ALA A 219 -124.92 -2.69 24.41
CA ALA A 219 -123.66 -2.39 25.08
C ALA A 219 -122.62 -3.51 24.91
N LYS A 220 -123.06 -4.78 24.93
CA LYS A 220 -122.20 -5.93 24.59
C LYS A 220 -121.75 -5.90 23.13
N SER A 221 -122.64 -5.59 22.18
CA SER A 221 -122.29 -5.45 20.76
C SER A 221 -121.19 -4.40 20.57
N THR A 222 -121.40 -3.18 21.08
CA THR A 222 -120.42 -2.08 20.98
C THR A 222 -119.09 -2.40 21.69
N ASN A 223 -119.12 -3.20 22.78
CA ASN A 223 -117.91 -3.66 23.45
C ASN A 223 -117.17 -4.73 22.63
N VAL A 224 -117.88 -5.63 21.94
CA VAL A 224 -117.26 -6.61 21.03
C VAL A 224 -116.72 -5.93 19.77
N GLU A 225 -117.43 -4.95 19.22
CA GLU A 225 -117.00 -4.14 18.07
C GLU A 225 -115.72 -3.35 18.38
N THR A 226 -115.64 -2.70 19.55
CA THR A 226 -114.42 -1.98 19.98
C THR A 226 -113.26 -2.93 20.31
N GLN A 227 -113.52 -4.09 20.92
CA GLN A 227 -112.50 -5.13 21.11
C GLN A 227 -111.97 -5.68 19.77
N LEU A 228 -112.86 -5.96 18.81
CA LEU A 228 -112.49 -6.38 17.46
C LEU A 228 -111.64 -5.32 16.75
N SER A 229 -112.07 -4.05 16.76
CA SER A 229 -111.32 -2.94 16.18
C SER A 229 -109.94 -2.75 16.83
N THR A 230 -109.80 -3.06 18.13
CA THR A 230 -108.50 -3.03 18.83
C THR A 230 -107.61 -4.16 18.33
N VAL A 231 -108.12 -5.39 18.32
CA VAL A 231 -107.40 -6.59 17.84
C VAL A 231 -106.96 -6.44 16.38
N GLU A 232 -107.77 -5.82 15.51
CA GLU A 232 -107.33 -5.53 14.14
C GLU A 232 -106.17 -4.51 14.08
N VAL A 233 -106.15 -3.48 14.94
CA VAL A 233 -105.06 -2.51 15.01
C VAL A 233 -103.79 -3.16 15.56
N ASP A 234 -103.92 -4.04 16.56
CA ASP A 234 -102.81 -4.84 17.08
C ASP A 234 -102.26 -5.79 16.02
N PHE A 235 -103.13 -6.47 15.25
CA PHE A 235 -102.72 -7.38 14.18
C PHE A 235 -102.02 -6.63 13.03
N ARG A 236 -102.53 -5.45 12.63
CA ARG A 236 -101.86 -4.55 11.68
C ARG A 236 -100.47 -4.15 12.20
N SER A 237 -100.37 -3.73 13.46
CA SER A 237 -99.10 -3.34 14.10
C SER A 237 -98.09 -4.51 14.19
N CYS A 238 -98.57 -5.73 14.45
CA CYS A 238 -97.75 -6.94 14.48
C CYS A 238 -97.21 -7.32 13.09
N ARG A 239 -98.04 -7.22 12.05
CA ARG A 239 -97.60 -7.44 10.66
C ARG A 239 -96.55 -6.40 10.27
N ASP A 240 -96.80 -5.12 10.52
CA ASP A 240 -95.87 -4.06 10.16
C ASP A 240 -94.54 -4.16 10.95
N ALA A 241 -94.53 -4.81 12.11
CA ALA A 241 -93.31 -5.19 12.84
C ALA A 241 -92.59 -6.42 12.26
N LEU A 242 -93.35 -7.41 11.77
CA LEU A 242 -92.79 -8.56 11.04
C LEU A 242 -92.12 -8.10 9.72
N ASP A 243 -92.75 -7.19 8.99
CA ASP A 243 -92.20 -6.64 7.74
C ASP A 243 -90.90 -5.86 8.00
N ARG A 244 -90.84 -5.04 9.07
CA ARG A 244 -89.59 -4.38 9.50
C ARG A 244 -88.49 -5.40 9.80
N THR A 245 -88.75 -6.37 10.68
CA THR A 245 -87.75 -7.39 11.05
C THR A 245 -87.33 -8.29 9.89
N ALA A 246 -88.20 -8.50 8.89
CA ALA A 246 -87.84 -9.15 7.63
C ALA A 246 -86.83 -8.31 6.81
N THR A 247 -87.05 -6.99 6.68
CA THR A 247 -86.08 -6.12 5.99
C THR A 247 -84.74 -6.01 6.72
N GLU A 248 -84.76 -5.96 8.06
CA GLU A 248 -83.55 -5.97 8.90
C GLU A 248 -82.76 -7.27 8.71
N LYS A 249 -83.44 -8.44 8.72
CA LYS A 249 -82.83 -9.74 8.41
C LYS A 249 -82.14 -9.74 7.05
N GLU A 250 -82.78 -9.21 5.99
CA GLU A 250 -82.14 -9.15 4.68
C GLU A 250 -80.95 -8.19 4.64
N GLN A 251 -81.00 -7.05 5.34
CA GLN A 251 -79.86 -6.13 5.43
C GLN A 251 -78.68 -6.79 6.14
N LEU A 252 -78.91 -7.47 7.27
CA LEU A 252 -77.90 -8.26 7.98
C LEU A 252 -77.35 -9.39 7.09
N GLN A 253 -78.20 -10.09 6.33
CA GLN A 253 -77.76 -11.15 5.42
C GLN A 253 -76.88 -10.62 4.27
N ARG A 254 -77.16 -9.42 3.75
CA ARG A 254 -76.28 -8.72 2.79
C ARG A 254 -74.95 -8.27 3.42
N GLN A 255 -74.97 -7.81 4.67
CA GLN A 255 -73.75 -7.44 5.40
C GLN A 255 -72.86 -8.68 5.64
N VAL A 256 -73.44 -9.79 6.10
CA VAL A 256 -72.71 -11.05 6.31
C VAL A 256 -72.10 -11.59 5.01
N SER A 257 -72.81 -11.52 3.87
CA SER A 257 -72.22 -11.95 2.58
C SER A 257 -71.07 -11.04 2.14
N SER A 258 -71.15 -9.73 2.38
CA SER A 258 -70.04 -8.79 2.13
C SER A 258 -68.83 -9.09 3.03
N GLN A 259 -69.06 -9.35 4.32
CA GLN A 259 -68.00 -9.68 5.28
C GLN A 259 -67.30 -11.00 4.95
N LEU A 260 -68.02 -12.00 4.45
CA LEU A 260 -67.41 -13.27 4.00
C LEU A 260 -66.45 -13.06 2.82
N ILE A 261 -66.83 -12.24 1.83
CA ILE A 261 -65.99 -11.90 0.68
C ILE A 261 -64.72 -11.15 1.13
N GLU A 262 -64.84 -10.23 2.09
CA GLU A 262 -63.70 -9.52 2.67
C GLU A 262 -62.78 -10.47 3.46
N LEU A 263 -63.33 -11.42 4.21
CA LEU A 263 -62.57 -12.41 4.97
C LEU A 263 -61.79 -13.36 4.03
N ASP A 264 -62.40 -13.81 2.93
CA ASP A 264 -61.71 -14.64 1.92
C ASP A 264 -60.64 -13.86 1.14
N ARG A 265 -60.84 -12.56 0.89
CA ARG A 265 -59.78 -11.69 0.37
C ARG A 265 -58.61 -11.57 1.35
N LEU A 266 -58.88 -11.33 2.63
CA LEU A 266 -57.84 -11.24 3.68
C LEU A 266 -57.08 -12.57 3.86
N ARG A 267 -57.71 -13.72 3.59
CA ARG A 267 -57.01 -15.03 3.51
C ARG A 267 -56.03 -15.07 2.34
N GLN A 268 -56.45 -14.67 1.15
CA GLN A 268 -55.58 -14.63 -0.04
C GLN A 268 -54.42 -13.65 0.14
N ASP A 269 -54.68 -12.45 0.68
CA ASP A 269 -53.63 -11.45 0.99
C ASP A 269 -52.62 -12.01 2.03
N LYS A 270 -53.09 -12.74 3.05
CA LYS A 270 -52.24 -13.43 4.03
C LYS A 270 -51.37 -14.53 3.40
N GLU A 271 -51.94 -15.38 2.55
CA GLU A 271 -51.19 -16.44 1.85
C GLU A 271 -50.12 -15.86 0.90
N CYS A 272 -50.43 -14.74 0.23
CA CYS A 272 -49.46 -14.01 -0.59
C CYS A 272 -48.32 -13.44 0.25
N LEU A 273 -48.62 -12.84 1.41
CA LEU A 273 -47.61 -12.29 2.33
C LEU A 273 -46.74 -13.39 2.95
N GLU A 274 -47.30 -14.55 3.31
CA GLU A 274 -46.52 -15.70 3.78
C GLU A 274 -45.57 -16.23 2.69
N MET A 275 -46.00 -16.27 1.44
CA MET A 275 -45.14 -16.69 0.33
C MET A 275 -43.99 -15.70 0.11
N GLN A 276 -44.25 -14.39 0.19
CA GLN A 276 -43.20 -13.35 0.14
C GLN A 276 -42.22 -13.47 1.32
N HIS A 277 -42.71 -13.71 2.54
CA HIS A 277 -41.86 -13.94 3.72
C HIS A 277 -40.91 -15.13 3.51
N ARG A 278 -41.43 -16.26 2.99
CA ARG A 278 -40.63 -17.46 2.68
C ARG A 278 -39.64 -17.24 1.53
N ILE A 279 -39.79 -16.22 0.70
CA ILE A 279 -38.79 -15.80 -0.31
C ILE A 279 -37.70 -14.97 0.38
N ALA A 280 -38.10 -13.93 1.11
CA ALA A 280 -37.19 -13.05 1.85
C ALA A 280 -36.29 -13.81 2.83
N GLU A 281 -36.79 -14.85 3.51
CA GLU A 281 -35.96 -15.71 4.39
C GLU A 281 -34.88 -16.48 3.63
N ARG A 282 -35.18 -16.95 2.40
CA ARG A 282 -34.19 -17.63 1.56
C ARG A 282 -33.11 -16.66 1.07
N GLU A 283 -33.52 -15.49 0.59
CA GLU A 283 -32.59 -14.42 0.20
C GLU A 283 -31.69 -13.99 1.37
N LEU A 284 -32.25 -13.84 2.58
CA LEU A 284 -31.51 -13.47 3.79
C LEU A 284 -30.51 -14.58 4.19
N ASN A 285 -30.88 -15.86 4.07
CA ASN A 285 -29.96 -16.97 4.31
C ASN A 285 -28.85 -17.06 3.25
N GLU A 286 -29.16 -16.87 1.96
CA GLU A 286 -28.14 -16.75 0.92
C GLU A 286 -27.16 -15.59 1.20
N LEU A 287 -27.65 -14.45 1.68
CA LEU A 287 -26.82 -13.30 2.04
C LEU A 287 -25.94 -13.60 3.27
N ARG A 288 -26.41 -14.39 4.24
CA ARG A 288 -25.60 -14.91 5.35
C ARG A 288 -24.47 -15.81 4.85
N ASP A 289 -24.75 -16.75 3.95
CA ASP A 289 -23.72 -17.64 3.39
C ASP A 289 -22.69 -16.89 2.54
N LYS A 290 -23.14 -15.92 1.73
CA LYS A 290 -22.27 -15.00 0.98
C LYS A 290 -21.37 -14.18 1.92
N LEU A 291 -21.89 -13.70 3.05
CA LEU A 291 -21.13 -12.99 4.08
C LEU A 291 -20.10 -13.90 4.79
N VAL A 292 -20.48 -15.14 5.14
CA VAL A 292 -19.56 -16.12 5.75
C VAL A 292 -18.40 -16.45 4.80
N ASN A 293 -18.68 -16.63 3.51
CA ASN A 293 -17.66 -16.90 2.51
C ASN A 293 -16.76 -15.68 2.23
N ALA A 294 -17.32 -14.46 2.24
CA ALA A 294 -16.53 -13.23 2.18
C ALA A 294 -15.59 -13.10 3.39
N ASN A 295 -16.08 -13.36 4.62
CA ASN A 295 -15.26 -13.33 5.83
C ASN A 295 -14.13 -14.38 5.81
N ARG A 296 -14.38 -15.59 5.30
CA ARG A 296 -13.34 -16.61 5.06
C ARG A 296 -12.27 -16.12 4.08
N SER A 297 -12.68 -15.51 2.98
CA SER A 297 -11.76 -14.93 1.97
C SER A 297 -10.91 -13.81 2.56
N ILE A 298 -11.52 -12.87 3.30
CA ILE A 298 -10.82 -11.78 4.00
C ILE A 298 -9.82 -12.35 5.02
N THR A 299 -10.18 -13.38 5.77
CA THR A 299 -9.29 -14.03 6.75
C THR A 299 -8.06 -14.64 6.07
N SER A 300 -8.25 -15.34 4.94
CA SER A 300 -7.16 -15.89 4.12
C SER A 300 -6.25 -14.78 3.54
N ALA A 301 -6.85 -13.73 2.97
CA ALA A 301 -6.10 -12.57 2.47
C ALA A 301 -5.29 -11.87 3.58
N THR A 302 -5.82 -11.79 4.80
CA THR A 302 -5.14 -11.21 5.97
C THR A 302 -3.94 -12.05 6.41
N GLY A 303 -4.06 -13.39 6.38
CA GLY A 303 -2.93 -14.30 6.65
C GLY A 303 -1.85 -14.27 5.56
N ASN A 304 -2.25 -14.05 4.30
CA ASN A 304 -1.31 -13.83 3.20
C ASN A 304 -0.60 -12.47 3.31
N LEU A 305 -1.31 -11.42 3.78
CA LEU A 305 -0.70 -10.11 4.04
C LEU A 305 0.35 -10.21 5.15
N SER A 306 0.03 -10.80 6.30
CA SER A 306 0.97 -10.87 7.43
C SER A 306 2.20 -11.74 7.15
N SER A 307 2.07 -12.78 6.31
CA SER A 307 3.22 -13.57 5.84
C SER A 307 4.06 -12.84 4.77
N GLN A 308 3.47 -11.92 4.00
CA GLN A 308 4.25 -10.98 3.18
C GLN A 308 4.94 -9.90 4.03
N GLU A 309 4.30 -9.40 5.10
CA GLU A 309 4.92 -8.43 6.01
C GLU A 309 6.14 -9.00 6.75
N THR A 310 6.09 -10.26 7.22
CA THR A 310 7.26 -10.92 7.82
C THR A 310 8.38 -11.14 6.79
N LEU A 311 8.06 -11.55 5.57
CA LEU A 311 9.05 -11.68 4.48
C LEU A 311 9.69 -10.34 4.11
N ILE A 312 8.90 -9.25 4.03
CA ILE A 312 9.41 -7.89 3.77
C ILE A 312 10.35 -7.43 4.89
N ASN A 313 10.04 -7.74 6.15
CA ASN A 313 10.90 -7.40 7.27
C ASN A 313 12.21 -8.22 7.27
N GLN A 314 12.15 -9.52 6.99
CA GLN A 314 13.35 -10.34 6.80
C GLN A 314 14.24 -9.78 5.68
N LEU A 315 13.66 -9.44 4.52
CA LEU A 315 14.39 -8.87 3.38
C LEU A 315 15.04 -7.50 3.70
N ARG A 316 14.45 -6.70 4.60
CA ARG A 316 15.04 -5.45 5.09
C ARG A 316 16.24 -5.70 6.01
N GLU A 317 16.17 -6.67 6.90
CA GLU A 317 17.30 -7.07 7.75
C GLU A 317 18.45 -7.66 6.92
N ASP A 318 18.11 -8.52 5.96
CA ASP A 318 19.02 -9.08 4.95
C ASP A 318 19.71 -8.02 4.09
N LEU A 319 19.01 -6.95 3.73
CA LEU A 319 19.56 -5.81 2.99
C LEU A 319 20.53 -5.01 3.87
N LYS A 320 20.07 -4.59 5.06
CA LYS A 320 20.90 -3.87 6.05
C LYS A 320 22.18 -4.63 6.38
N HIS A 321 22.11 -5.95 6.52
CA HIS A 321 23.28 -6.78 6.79
C HIS A 321 24.23 -6.91 5.58
N ARG A 322 23.73 -6.79 4.34
CA ARG A 322 24.58 -6.66 3.14
C ARG A 322 25.22 -5.27 3.04
N GLU A 323 24.50 -4.20 3.37
CA GLU A 323 25.03 -2.83 3.45
C GLU A 323 26.16 -2.73 4.49
N GLU A 324 25.95 -3.28 5.69
CA GLU A 324 26.98 -3.39 6.75
C GLU A 324 28.22 -4.21 6.33
N LYS A 325 28.07 -5.15 5.39
CA LYS A 325 29.20 -5.92 4.82
C LYS A 325 29.92 -5.12 3.73
N ALA A 326 29.19 -4.48 2.83
CA ALA A 326 29.74 -3.62 1.79
C ALA A 326 30.51 -2.43 2.38
N GLN A 327 29.97 -1.79 3.42
CA GLN A 327 30.61 -0.66 4.09
C GLN A 327 31.93 -1.05 4.79
N ARG A 328 32.02 -2.26 5.34
CA ARG A 328 33.27 -2.82 5.87
C ARG A 328 34.29 -3.08 4.77
N ALA A 329 33.92 -3.79 3.71
CA ALA A 329 34.80 -4.06 2.57
C ALA A 329 35.30 -2.77 1.90
N GLN A 330 34.48 -1.72 1.79
CA GLN A 330 34.89 -0.41 1.30
C GLN A 330 35.88 0.29 2.23
N THR A 331 35.79 0.08 3.55
CA THR A 331 36.70 0.64 4.54
C THR A 331 38.05 -0.11 4.54
N GLU A 332 38.01 -1.45 4.44
CA GLU A 332 39.18 -2.30 4.25
C GLU A 332 39.94 -1.97 2.95
N LEU A 333 39.22 -1.77 1.84
CA LEU A 333 39.80 -1.31 0.57
C LEU A 333 40.45 0.07 0.70
N ARG A 334 39.84 1.00 1.44
CA ARG A 334 40.41 2.33 1.67
C ARG A 334 41.72 2.25 2.44
N HIS A 335 41.76 1.48 3.53
CA HIS A 335 42.99 1.25 4.29
C HIS A 335 44.07 0.52 3.50
N LEU A 336 43.69 -0.37 2.57
CA LEU A 336 44.64 -0.99 1.63
C LEU A 336 45.23 0.05 0.66
N LEU A 337 44.41 0.95 0.10
CA LEU A 337 44.87 2.03 -0.79
C LEU A 337 45.72 3.07 -0.04
N GLU A 338 45.36 3.40 1.21
CA GLU A 338 46.17 4.25 2.11
C GLU A 338 47.55 3.62 2.36
N SER A 339 47.60 2.32 2.70
CA SER A 339 48.85 1.58 2.90
C SER A 339 49.71 1.52 1.63
N LEU A 340 49.10 1.22 0.47
CA LEU A 340 49.81 1.20 -0.82
C LEU A 340 50.33 2.58 -1.25
N ALA A 341 49.58 3.65 -1.02
CA ALA A 341 50.03 5.01 -1.29
C ALA A 341 51.25 5.41 -0.44
N VAL A 342 51.27 5.00 0.83
CA VAL A 342 52.45 5.20 1.71
C VAL A 342 53.65 4.37 1.27
N LEU A 343 53.44 3.11 0.85
CA LEU A 343 54.53 2.21 0.40
C LEU A 343 55.15 2.59 -0.96
N VAL A 344 54.37 3.19 -1.86
CA VAL A 344 54.78 3.55 -3.22
C VAL A 344 55.18 5.04 -3.33
N GLY A 345 54.75 5.86 -2.36
CA GLY A 345 55.28 7.19 -2.11
C GLY A 345 56.66 7.19 -1.45
N GLY A 346 57.19 8.38 -1.18
CA GLY A 346 58.48 8.55 -0.50
C GLY A 346 58.76 10.01 -0.11
N PRO A 347 59.90 10.30 0.54
CA PRO A 347 60.19 11.63 1.11
C PRO A 347 60.08 12.79 0.11
N ASN A 348 60.44 12.53 -1.16
CA ASN A 348 60.41 13.53 -2.23
C ASN A 348 59.15 13.47 -3.11
N ARG A 349 58.21 12.53 -2.84
CA ARG A 349 56.99 12.37 -3.63
C ARG A 349 55.84 11.77 -2.82
N PHE A 350 54.86 12.62 -2.54
CA PHE A 350 53.54 12.21 -2.06
C PHE A 350 52.77 11.46 -3.16
N VAL A 351 51.93 10.51 -2.74
CA VAL A 351 50.99 9.76 -3.58
C VAL A 351 49.67 9.71 -2.82
N GLU A 352 48.55 9.98 -3.49
CA GLU A 352 47.23 9.90 -2.88
C GLU A 352 46.75 8.44 -2.74
N SER A 353 45.88 8.18 -1.77
CA SER A 353 45.19 6.90 -1.55
C SER A 353 44.10 6.58 -2.58
N HIS A 354 44.32 6.98 -3.83
CA HIS A 354 43.45 6.72 -4.98
C HIS A 354 44.09 5.69 -5.91
N GLU A 355 43.31 4.72 -6.37
CA GLU A 355 43.79 3.58 -7.17
C GLU A 355 44.56 4.02 -8.44
N ASN A 356 44.10 5.07 -9.11
CA ASN A 356 44.78 5.62 -10.29
C ASN A 356 46.12 6.26 -9.92
N SER A 357 46.16 7.15 -8.92
CA SER A 357 47.39 7.81 -8.45
C SER A 357 48.49 6.82 -8.04
N ILE A 358 48.10 5.69 -7.43
CA ILE A 358 49.01 4.58 -7.08
C ILE A 358 49.50 3.86 -8.35
N LYS A 359 48.59 3.48 -9.27
CA LYS A 359 48.96 2.84 -10.56
C LYS A 359 49.88 3.72 -11.40
N ASP A 360 49.63 5.03 -11.41
CA ASP A 360 50.42 6.01 -12.16
C ASP A 360 51.85 6.08 -11.60
N ARG A 361 52.02 6.21 -10.28
CA ARG A 361 53.35 6.13 -9.65
C ARG A 361 54.04 4.79 -9.91
N VAL A 362 53.32 3.64 -9.88
CA VAL A 362 53.92 2.33 -10.21
C VAL A 362 54.41 2.30 -11.66
N ARG A 363 53.67 2.84 -12.63
CA ARG A 363 54.13 2.92 -14.03
C ARG A 363 55.36 3.82 -14.18
N GLU A 364 55.45 4.90 -13.40
CA GLU A 364 56.64 5.77 -13.39
C GLU A 364 57.87 5.11 -12.74
N ILE A 365 57.71 4.38 -11.62
CA ILE A 365 58.80 3.57 -11.03
C ILE A 365 59.31 2.51 -12.04
N LEU A 366 58.41 1.91 -12.81
CA LEU A 366 58.76 0.96 -13.87
C LEU A 366 59.45 1.63 -15.08
N ALA A 367 59.26 2.93 -15.30
CA ALA A 367 60.02 3.70 -16.29
C ALA A 367 61.40 4.08 -15.74
N GLU A 368 61.47 4.65 -14.53
CA GLU A 368 62.71 4.95 -13.79
C GLU A 368 63.66 3.74 -13.75
N ASN A 369 63.13 2.55 -13.48
CA ASN A 369 63.89 1.30 -13.44
C ASN A 369 64.41 0.87 -14.84
N LYS A 370 63.61 1.04 -15.90
CA LYS A 370 64.07 0.77 -17.28
C LYS A 370 65.20 1.70 -17.70
N ASP A 371 65.09 2.99 -17.39
CA ASP A 371 66.13 3.97 -17.73
C ASP A 371 67.42 3.73 -16.93
N GLN A 372 67.29 3.31 -15.66
CA GLN A 372 68.41 2.82 -14.86
C GLN A 372 69.03 1.54 -15.44
N ALA A 373 68.23 0.57 -15.89
CA ALA A 373 68.73 -0.66 -16.51
C ALA A 373 69.48 -0.39 -17.83
N ILE A 374 68.97 0.50 -18.67
CA ILE A 374 69.65 0.99 -19.89
C ILE A 374 70.97 1.70 -19.51
N THR A 375 70.95 2.54 -18.48
CA THR A 375 72.15 3.23 -17.98
C THR A 375 73.20 2.24 -17.44
N ILE A 376 72.77 1.19 -16.74
CA ILE A 376 73.65 0.10 -16.27
C ILE A 376 74.22 -0.70 -17.44
N GLY A 377 73.43 -0.95 -18.50
CA GLY A 377 73.93 -1.53 -19.76
C GLY A 377 75.04 -0.67 -20.37
N ASN A 378 74.75 0.60 -20.63
CA ASN A 378 75.72 1.57 -21.17
C ASN A 378 76.99 1.71 -20.31
N LEU A 379 76.90 1.53 -18.98
CA LEU A 379 78.06 1.51 -18.09
C LEU A 379 78.83 0.19 -18.16
N ARG A 380 78.16 -0.95 -18.26
CA ARG A 380 78.80 -2.26 -18.50
C ARG A 380 79.55 -2.27 -19.83
N ASP A 381 78.96 -1.74 -20.89
CA ASP A 381 79.59 -1.69 -22.21
C ASP A 381 80.83 -0.78 -22.21
N LYS A 382 80.79 0.34 -21.48
CA LYS A 382 81.98 1.17 -21.22
C LYS A 382 83.06 0.43 -20.41
N VAL A 383 82.67 -0.31 -19.37
CA VAL A 383 83.62 -1.12 -18.58
C VAL A 383 84.23 -2.23 -19.44
N ASN A 384 83.45 -2.89 -20.29
CA ASN A 384 83.92 -3.90 -21.24
C ASN A 384 84.93 -3.29 -22.23
N ALA A 385 84.60 -2.15 -22.86
CA ALA A 385 85.47 -1.47 -23.81
C ALA A 385 86.79 -0.98 -23.16
N ILE A 386 86.74 -0.48 -21.92
CA ILE A 386 87.94 -0.12 -21.14
C ILE A 386 88.75 -1.39 -20.80
N THR A 387 88.08 -2.48 -20.44
CA THR A 387 88.73 -3.76 -20.13
C THR A 387 89.43 -4.33 -21.36
N GLU A 388 88.80 -4.33 -22.53
CA GLU A 388 89.43 -4.72 -23.80
C GLU A 388 90.60 -3.81 -24.18
N SER A 389 90.51 -2.50 -23.94
CA SER A 389 91.63 -1.58 -24.16
C SER A 389 92.79 -1.90 -23.21
N ASN A 390 92.48 -2.27 -21.96
CA ASN A 390 93.48 -2.61 -20.94
C ASN A 390 94.10 -3.99 -21.16
N THR A 391 93.37 -5.00 -21.66
CA THR A 391 93.97 -6.28 -22.06
C THR A 391 94.91 -6.08 -23.24
N ARG A 392 94.47 -5.38 -24.30
CA ARG A 392 95.35 -5.06 -25.45
C ARG A 392 96.61 -4.29 -25.04
N GLN A 393 96.51 -3.42 -24.03
CA GLN A 393 97.67 -2.74 -23.44
C GLN A 393 98.55 -3.68 -22.61
N SER A 394 97.94 -4.60 -21.85
CA SER A 394 98.66 -5.65 -21.11
C SER A 394 99.42 -6.60 -22.05
N ASP A 395 98.78 -7.04 -23.14
CA ASP A 395 99.38 -7.90 -24.17
C ASP A 395 100.60 -7.21 -24.82
N LEU A 396 100.49 -5.90 -25.08
CA LEU A 396 101.60 -5.08 -25.60
C LEU A 396 102.73 -4.90 -24.57
N ILE A 397 102.40 -4.78 -23.28
CA ILE A 397 103.40 -4.75 -22.19
C ILE A 397 104.09 -6.11 -22.07
N GLU A 398 103.36 -7.23 -22.14
CA GLU A 398 103.94 -8.57 -22.08
C GLU A 398 104.84 -8.88 -23.30
N ALA A 399 104.42 -8.48 -24.50
CA ALA A 399 105.26 -8.52 -25.71
C ALA A 399 106.53 -7.65 -25.57
N THR A 400 106.45 -6.53 -24.85
CA THR A 400 107.61 -5.67 -24.56
C THR A 400 108.52 -6.28 -23.48
N VAL A 401 107.95 -6.89 -22.44
CA VAL A 401 108.69 -7.54 -21.34
C VAL A 401 109.37 -8.82 -21.81
N THR A 402 108.73 -9.63 -22.65
CA THR A 402 109.36 -10.82 -23.27
C THR A 402 110.52 -10.44 -24.17
N LYS A 403 110.38 -9.37 -24.98
CA LYS A 403 111.50 -8.80 -25.76
C LYS A 403 112.61 -8.21 -24.87
N MET A 404 112.25 -7.59 -23.75
CA MET A 404 113.23 -7.09 -22.77
C MET A 404 114.03 -8.25 -22.16
N ARG A 405 113.36 -9.34 -21.75
CA ARG A 405 114.00 -10.56 -21.24
C ARG A 405 114.96 -11.17 -22.26
N SER A 406 114.58 -11.29 -23.55
CA SER A 406 115.51 -11.84 -24.55
C SER A 406 116.78 -11.00 -24.73
N VAL A 407 116.68 -9.67 -24.68
CA VAL A 407 117.85 -8.76 -24.71
C VAL A 407 118.67 -8.85 -23.42
N GLU A 408 118.03 -9.12 -22.28
CA GLU A 408 118.70 -9.32 -20.99
C GLU A 408 119.39 -10.70 -20.89
N ASP A 409 118.83 -11.74 -21.51
CA ASP A 409 119.46 -13.05 -21.68
C ASP A 409 120.65 -12.96 -22.65
N GLU A 410 120.53 -12.18 -23.73
CA GLU A 410 121.66 -11.84 -24.62
C GLU A 410 122.76 -11.10 -23.86
N ARG A 411 122.42 -10.09 -23.04
CA ARG A 411 123.37 -9.41 -22.13
C ARG A 411 124.04 -10.39 -21.17
N SER A 412 123.26 -11.25 -20.53
CA SER A 412 123.76 -12.27 -19.59
C SER A 412 124.70 -13.27 -20.26
N CYS A 413 124.40 -13.69 -21.50
CA CYS A 413 125.29 -14.52 -22.31
C CYS A 413 126.60 -13.80 -22.69
N LEU A 414 126.54 -12.52 -23.01
CA LEU A 414 127.72 -11.69 -23.28
C LEU A 414 128.56 -11.46 -22.02
N GLU A 415 127.94 -11.16 -20.87
CA GLU A 415 128.64 -11.08 -19.59
C GLU A 415 129.26 -12.41 -19.16
N SER A 416 128.57 -13.53 -19.39
CA SER A 416 129.13 -14.87 -19.14
C SER A 416 130.36 -15.13 -20.00
N LYS A 417 130.36 -14.71 -21.27
CA LYS A 417 131.55 -14.76 -22.14
C LYS A 417 132.67 -13.85 -21.65
N VAL A 418 132.37 -12.62 -21.23
CA VAL A 418 133.36 -11.69 -20.67
C VAL A 418 133.97 -12.26 -19.39
N ARG A 419 133.15 -12.65 -18.40
CA ARG A 419 133.61 -13.26 -17.14
C ARG A 419 134.39 -14.56 -17.37
N LYS A 420 134.04 -15.33 -18.40
CA LYS A 420 134.85 -16.49 -18.80
C LYS A 420 136.20 -16.05 -19.38
N LEU A 421 136.27 -15.07 -20.26
CA LEU A 421 137.53 -14.57 -20.81
C LEU A 421 138.43 -13.94 -19.72
N GLU A 422 137.84 -13.26 -18.74
CA GLU A 422 138.52 -12.76 -17.53
C GLU A 422 139.03 -13.92 -16.66
N SER A 423 138.24 -14.99 -16.49
CA SER A 423 138.64 -16.21 -15.78
C SER A 423 139.72 -17.00 -16.52
N ASP A 424 139.65 -17.10 -17.85
CA ASP A 424 140.65 -17.78 -18.67
C ASP A 424 141.97 -16.98 -18.69
N LEU A 425 141.90 -15.64 -18.71
CA LEU A 425 143.05 -14.73 -18.58
C LEU A 425 143.71 -14.86 -17.20
N THR A 426 142.94 -14.69 -16.11
CA THR A 426 143.48 -14.81 -14.75
C THR A 426 143.95 -16.23 -14.43
N THR A 427 143.34 -17.27 -15.03
CA THR A 427 143.86 -18.64 -14.96
C THR A 427 145.17 -18.78 -15.74
N CYS A 428 145.34 -18.12 -16.88
CA CYS A 428 146.61 -18.11 -17.62
C CYS A 428 147.72 -17.36 -16.86
N GLU A 429 147.39 -16.28 -16.16
CA GLU A 429 148.30 -15.55 -15.27
C GLU A 429 148.67 -16.38 -14.03
N LEU A 430 147.69 -16.97 -13.36
CA LEU A 430 147.91 -17.90 -12.24
C LEU A 430 148.64 -19.18 -12.67
N GLN A 431 148.47 -19.66 -13.90
CA GLN A 431 149.27 -20.76 -14.45
C GLN A 431 150.70 -20.33 -14.74
N LYS A 432 150.95 -19.10 -15.23
CA LYS A 432 152.32 -18.54 -15.33
C LYS A 432 152.98 -18.41 -13.95
N GLU A 433 152.22 -18.05 -12.92
CA GLU A 433 152.73 -17.97 -11.55
C GLU A 433 152.87 -19.33 -10.88
N SER A 434 151.96 -20.27 -11.13
CA SER A 434 152.08 -21.65 -10.64
C SER A 434 153.24 -22.33 -11.33
N LEU A 435 153.39 -22.30 -12.67
CA LEU A 435 154.57 -22.84 -13.34
C LEU A 435 155.90 -22.20 -12.89
N ARG A 436 155.88 -20.97 -12.33
CA ARG A 436 157.04 -20.40 -11.61
C ARG A 436 157.19 -20.96 -10.18
N ARG A 437 156.11 -21.02 -9.40
CA ARG A 437 156.10 -21.54 -8.02
C ARG A 437 156.33 -23.04 -7.97
N ASP A 438 155.73 -23.83 -8.83
CA ASP A 438 155.90 -25.27 -9.02
C ASP A 438 157.28 -25.58 -9.59
N LYS A 439 157.85 -24.75 -10.49
CA LYS A 439 159.29 -24.85 -10.81
C LYS A 439 160.15 -24.66 -9.55
N GLN A 440 159.79 -23.74 -8.65
CA GLN A 440 160.53 -23.50 -7.40
C GLN A 440 160.23 -24.52 -6.28
N THR A 441 159.04 -25.12 -6.30
CA THR A 441 158.49 -26.01 -5.25
C THR A 441 158.69 -27.47 -5.62
N LEU A 442 158.81 -27.83 -6.90
CA LEU A 442 159.40 -29.10 -7.31
C LEU A 442 160.85 -29.14 -6.80
N ILE A 443 161.65 -28.08 -7.06
CA ILE A 443 163.02 -27.97 -6.49
C ILE A 443 163.04 -28.20 -4.97
N THR A 444 162.06 -27.67 -4.21
CA THR A 444 162.05 -27.76 -2.73
C THR A 444 161.14 -28.82 -2.09
N PHE A 445 160.28 -29.51 -2.84
CA PHE A 445 159.54 -30.70 -2.39
C PHE A 445 160.27 -31.97 -2.82
N LEU A 446 160.98 -31.97 -3.94
CA LEU A 446 161.89 -33.07 -4.23
C LEU A 446 163.02 -33.10 -3.18
N GLU A 447 163.56 -31.95 -2.77
CA GLU A 447 164.43 -31.82 -1.57
C GLU A 447 163.73 -32.14 -0.22
N ARG A 448 162.46 -32.62 -0.19
CA ARG A 448 161.72 -32.82 1.09
C ARG A 448 160.87 -34.07 1.20
N LEU A 449 160.29 -34.60 0.11
CA LEU A 449 159.84 -35.99 0.07
C LEU A 449 161.05 -36.92 0.07
N SER A 450 162.12 -36.53 -0.65
CA SER A 450 163.43 -37.17 -0.57
C SER A 450 164.13 -36.96 0.79
N LYS A 451 163.46 -36.36 1.78
CA LYS A 451 163.83 -36.35 3.22
C LYS A 451 162.81 -37.09 4.08
N ALA A 452 161.50 -36.83 3.88
CA ALA A 452 160.42 -37.43 4.65
C ALA A 452 160.21 -38.94 4.38
N MET A 453 160.65 -39.44 3.22
CA MET A 453 160.78 -40.87 2.90
C MET A 453 162.25 -41.35 2.86
N GLN A 454 163.19 -40.54 3.39
CA GLN A 454 164.64 -40.83 3.58
C GLN A 454 165.44 -41.17 2.30
N MET A 455 165.86 -40.17 1.51
CA MET A 455 166.51 -40.35 0.19
C MET A 455 167.43 -39.16 -0.22
N ASP A 456 168.09 -38.47 0.72
CA ASP A 456 168.46 -37.05 0.51
C ASP A 456 169.84 -36.73 -0.10
N GLU A 457 170.93 -37.42 0.25
CA GLU A 457 172.30 -36.96 -0.06
C GLU A 457 172.66 -36.90 -1.56
N ILE A 458 171.96 -37.67 -2.41
CA ILE A 458 172.33 -37.87 -3.83
C ILE A 458 171.88 -36.72 -4.75
N SER A 459 171.03 -35.80 -4.26
CA SER A 459 170.31 -34.86 -5.14
C SER A 459 171.07 -33.57 -5.50
N GLU A 460 172.08 -33.13 -4.74
CA GLU A 460 172.63 -31.76 -4.94
C GLU A 460 173.49 -31.58 -6.21
N GLU A 461 174.06 -32.64 -6.78
CA GLU A 461 174.79 -32.58 -8.07
C GLU A 461 173.92 -32.88 -9.31
N MET A 462 172.60 -33.11 -9.14
CA MET A 462 171.71 -33.69 -10.17
C MET A 462 170.45 -32.85 -10.49
N GLY A 463 169.84 -33.07 -11.67
CA GLY A 463 168.62 -32.38 -12.16
C GLY A 463 167.26 -32.94 -11.66
N LEU A 464 166.12 -32.46 -12.20
CA LEU A 464 164.88 -32.13 -11.44
C LEU A 464 163.55 -33.02 -11.42
N ASP A 465 163.18 -34.06 -12.19
CA ASP A 465 161.72 -34.28 -12.64
C ASP A 465 160.56 -35.27 -11.89
N LEU A 466 159.25 -34.90 -11.28
CA LEU A 466 157.94 -35.65 -10.52
C LEU A 466 156.27 -35.15 -10.17
N GLN A 467 155.27 -35.77 -9.27
CA GLN A 467 153.63 -36.04 -8.93
C GLN A 467 152.23 -35.31 -8.16
N THR A 468 150.93 -35.90 -7.72
CA THR A 468 149.47 -35.33 -7.07
C THR A 468 148.05 -36.16 -6.44
N GLU A 469 146.79 -35.69 -5.78
CA GLU A 469 145.39 -36.40 -5.17
C GLU A 469 143.88 -35.72 -4.50
N SER A 470 142.56 -36.29 -4.16
CA SER A 470 141.20 -35.88 -3.21
C SER A 470 139.54 -36.44 -3.12
N LEU A 471 138.47 -36.30 -2.09
CA LEU A 471 136.88 -36.85 -1.86
C LEU A 471 135.57 -36.38 -0.77
N LEU A 472 134.10 -36.66 -0.73
CA LEU A 472 132.82 -36.43 0.36
C LEU A 472 131.09 -36.79 0.32
N ALA A 473 130.00 -36.82 1.35
CA ALA A 473 128.29 -36.85 1.38
C ALA A 473 127.07 -37.18 2.64
N ARG A 474 125.60 -36.91 2.77
CA ARG A 474 124.25 -37.50 3.65
C ARG A 474 122.66 -36.83 4.11
N ALA A 475 121.37 -37.43 4.56
CA ALA A 475 119.88 -36.88 5.16
C ALA A 475 118.37 -37.68 5.67
N GLU A 476 117.10 -37.16 6.30
CA GLU A 476 115.42 -37.48 6.43
C GLU A 476 114.20 -37.78 7.71
N GLN A 477 112.72 -37.48 7.80
CA GLN A 477 111.27 -38.12 8.44
C GLN A 477 109.86 -37.56 9.39
N LEU A 478 108.42 -37.98 9.41
CA LEU A 478 107.09 -38.13 10.48
C LEU A 478 105.38 -37.57 10.58
N ALA A 479 104.16 -38.11 11.27
CA ALA A 479 102.58 -37.57 11.66
C ALA A 479 101.08 -38.37 12.26
N ARG A 480 99.80 -37.87 12.88
CA ARG A 480 98.14 -38.32 13.12
C ARG A 480 96.98 -37.90 14.39
N LEU A 481 95.54 -38.04 14.85
CA LEU A 481 93.86 -38.31 14.73
C LEU A 481 92.68 -38.22 16.06
N GLU A 482 91.24 -38.34 16.46
CA GLU A 482 89.55 -38.40 16.27
C GLU A 482 88.34 -38.57 17.58
N THR A 483 86.88 -38.65 17.95
CA THR A 483 85.18 -38.50 17.80
C THR A 483 83.98 -38.79 19.09
N ASP A 484 82.51 -38.85 19.46
CA ASP A 484 80.84 -38.62 19.29
C ASP A 484 79.57 -39.03 20.50
N LYS A 485 78.10 -39.06 20.87
CA LYS A 485 76.42 -38.72 20.81
C LYS A 485 75.18 -39.24 21.99
N LEU A 486 73.72 -39.26 22.36
CA LEU A 486 72.07 -38.80 22.37
C LEU A 486 70.79 -39.49 23.42
N VAL A 487 69.33 -39.48 23.80
CA VAL A 487 67.71 -38.92 23.88
C VAL A 487 66.38 -39.70 24.78
N ASP A 488 64.92 -39.68 25.22
CA ASP A 488 63.32 -39.12 25.38
C ASP A 488 62.01 -39.81 26.39
N LYS A 489 60.53 -39.80 26.78
CA LYS A 489 58.93 -39.23 26.96
C LYS A 489 57.59 -40.05 27.82
N TYR A 490 56.14 -40.01 28.24
CA TYR A 490 54.58 -39.37 28.53
C TYR A 490 53.14 -40.06 29.39
N SER A 491 51.73 -39.63 29.64
CA SER A 491 50.35 -40.21 30.50
C SER A 491 48.62 -39.76 30.63
N ARG A 492 47.44 -40.29 31.41
CA ARG A 492 45.75 -39.97 31.57
C ARG A 492 44.44 -40.51 32.67
N CYS A 493 42.95 -40.23 32.79
CA CYS A 493 41.65 -40.58 33.85
C CYS A 493 39.85 -40.50 33.75
N ASN A 494 38.72 -40.77 34.72
CA ASN A 494 36.99 -40.83 34.70
C ASN A 494 35.70 -40.87 35.96
N TYR A 495 34.18 -40.96 35.93
CA TYR A 495 32.86 -40.84 37.03
C TYR A 495 31.12 -41.36 37.03
N THR A 496 29.96 -41.18 37.99
CA THR A 496 28.33 -41.73 38.22
C THR A 496 26.95 -41.07 39.16
N ILE A 497 25.54 -41.31 39.69
CA ILE A 497 24.03 -42.12 39.86
C ILE A 497 22.50 -41.63 40.74
N LEU A 498 21.14 -42.26 40.99
CA LEU A 498 19.57 -41.79 41.56
C LEU A 498 18.14 -42.65 42.32
N PRO A 499 16.75 -42.21 42.77
CA PRO A 499 15.43 -42.74 43.74
C PRO A 499 13.61 -42.76 43.69
N GLY A 500 12.52 -43.00 44.72
CA GLY A 500 10.80 -43.26 44.77
C GLY A 500 9.44 -43.10 45.96
N ILE A 501 8.00 -43.59 46.02
CA ILE A 501 6.51 -43.25 46.87
C ILE A 501 5.03 -44.25 47.21
N ARG A 502 3.61 -44.32 47.78
CA ARG A 502 2.10 -43.82 48.53
C ARG A 502 0.70 -44.84 49.04
N ARG A 503 -0.73 -44.91 49.60
CA ARG A 503 -2.19 -44.39 50.39
C ARG A 503 -3.69 -45.37 50.70
N GLU A 504 -5.10 -45.47 51.29
CA GLU A 504 -6.56 -45.04 52.14
C GLU A 504 -7.95 -46.11 52.62
N ARG A 505 -9.37 -46.26 53.21
CA ARG A 505 -10.90 -45.85 53.95
C ARG A 505 -12.16 -46.94 54.60
N SER A 506 -13.58 -47.08 55.15
CA SER A 506 -15.11 -46.60 55.83
C SER A 506 -16.49 -47.66 56.30
N PHE A 507 -17.90 -47.78 56.89
CA PHE A 507 -19.40 -47.34 57.62
C PHE A 507 -20.72 -48.43 58.21
N HIS A 508 -22.12 -48.57 58.79
CA HIS A 508 -23.61 -48.13 59.56
C HIS A 508 -24.98 -49.22 60.01
N GLU A 509 -26.38 -49.36 60.62
CA GLU A 509 -27.83 -48.93 61.45
C GLU A 509 -29.25 -50.00 61.82
N LEU A 510 -30.65 -50.14 62.44
CA LEU A 510 -32.04 -49.71 63.38
C LEU A 510 -33.56 -50.64 63.80
N PRO A 511 -34.78 -50.41 64.68
CA PRO A 511 -36.12 -51.28 65.34
C PRO A 511 -37.81 -50.93 65.91
N SER A 512 -38.98 -51.76 66.44
CA SER A 512 -40.55 -51.55 67.16
C SER A 512 -41.80 -52.72 67.71
N ILE A 513 -43.20 -52.90 68.29
CA ILE A 513 -44.66 -52.51 69.14
C ILE A 513 -46.11 -53.57 69.40
N LYS A 514 -47.49 -53.75 70.07
CA LYS A 514 -48.77 -53.51 71.21
C LYS A 514 -50.44 -54.22 71.34
N GLU A 515 -51.46 -54.47 72.44
CA GLU A 515 -53.18 -54.74 72.66
C GLU A 515 -54.18 -55.15 74.10
N THR A 516 -55.56 -55.54 74.64
CA THR A 516 -57.23 -56.01 74.61
C THR A 516 -58.52 -56.04 75.89
N SER A 517 -59.92 -56.61 76.01
CA SER A 517 -61.25 -56.65 77.14
C SER A 517 -62.79 -57.59 77.19
N VAL A 518 -64.13 -57.83 77.89
CA VAL A 518 -65.41 -57.60 79.04
C VAL A 518 -66.90 -58.60 79.38
N VAL A 519 -68.07 -58.53 80.35
CA VAL A 519 -69.47 -59.47 80.77
C VAL A 519 -70.98 -59.19 81.73
N TYR A 520 -72.21 -60.02 82.08
CA TYR A 520 -73.71 -59.82 82.92
C TYR A 520 -74.98 -60.94 83.58
N GLN A 521 -76.33 -60.75 84.26
CA GLN A 521 -77.56 -61.68 85.04
C GLN A 521 -79.35 -61.60 85.35
N LEU A 522 -80.25 -62.13 86.44
CA LEU A 522 -81.82 -62.73 86.71
C LEU A 522 -83.34 -62.20 87.27
N GLN A 523 -83.79 -61.14 88.01
CA GLN A 523 -85.13 -61.06 88.83
C GLN A 523 -86.60 -61.14 88.19
N ARG A 524 -87.31 -62.29 88.09
CA ARG A 524 -88.17 -62.54 86.88
C ARG A 524 -89.73 -62.59 86.82
N ARG A 525 -90.52 -63.18 87.76
CA ARG A 525 -91.88 -63.72 87.41
C ARG A 525 -93.14 -63.12 88.09
N VAL A 526 -93.11 -62.62 89.33
CA VAL A 526 -94.28 -61.88 89.91
C VAL A 526 -94.43 -60.50 89.26
N ARG A 527 -93.28 -59.98 88.80
CA ARG A 527 -93.13 -59.11 87.62
C ARG A 527 -94.28 -59.32 86.60
N THR A 528 -94.49 -60.54 86.11
CA THR A 528 -95.25 -60.90 84.88
C THR A 528 -96.77 -60.63 84.85
N LEU A 529 -97.45 -60.37 85.98
CA LEU A 529 -98.88 -59.97 85.97
C LEU A 529 -99.15 -58.55 86.48
N ARG A 530 -98.31 -57.98 87.35
CA ARG A 530 -98.24 -56.50 87.44
C ARG A 530 -97.91 -55.96 86.06
N GLU A 531 -96.88 -56.52 85.42
CA GLU A 531 -96.57 -56.37 84.00
C GLU A 531 -97.76 -56.58 83.04
N GLN A 532 -98.94 -57.12 83.36
CA GLN A 532 -100.02 -57.22 82.35
C GLN A 532 -100.87 -55.96 82.24
N LEU A 533 -101.41 -55.46 83.35
CA LEU A 533 -102.07 -54.14 83.36
C LEU A 533 -101.01 -53.05 83.13
N GLN A 534 -99.89 -53.17 83.84
CA GLN A 534 -98.72 -52.31 83.62
C GLN A 534 -98.15 -52.47 82.20
N ARG A 535 -98.35 -53.57 81.45
CA ARG A 535 -98.07 -53.63 79.99
C ARG A 535 -99.06 -52.83 79.18
N ARG A 536 -100.34 -52.72 79.56
CA ARG A 536 -101.33 -51.92 78.83
C ARG A 536 -101.11 -50.42 79.05
N ASP A 537 -100.86 -50.01 80.28
CA ASP A 537 -100.50 -48.62 80.60
C ASP A 537 -99.13 -48.27 80.03
N LEU A 538 -98.11 -49.12 80.22
CA LEU A 538 -96.82 -48.99 79.54
C LEU A 538 -96.97 -49.08 78.02
N HIS A 539 -97.99 -49.74 77.45
CA HIS A 539 -98.18 -49.74 76.00
C HIS A 539 -98.77 -48.41 75.52
N LEU A 540 -99.72 -47.81 76.25
CA LEU A 540 -100.21 -46.46 75.96
C LEU A 540 -99.11 -45.41 76.16
N ASP A 541 -98.31 -45.52 77.22
CA ASP A 541 -97.18 -44.62 77.47
C ASP A 541 -96.00 -44.90 76.53
N LEU A 542 -95.77 -46.14 76.09
CA LEU A 542 -94.83 -46.44 75.00
C LEU A 542 -95.37 -45.94 73.66
N LEU A 543 -96.68 -45.89 73.42
CA LEU A 543 -97.26 -45.30 72.21
C LEU A 543 -97.14 -43.77 72.23
N ARG A 544 -97.47 -43.12 73.35
CA ARG A 544 -97.24 -41.68 73.58
C ARG A 544 -95.75 -41.34 73.45
N ARG A 545 -94.87 -42.14 74.06
CA ARG A 545 -93.41 -41.94 74.01
C ARG A 545 -92.83 -42.27 72.64
N LYS A 546 -93.38 -43.25 71.91
CA LYS A 546 -93.05 -43.48 70.48
C LYS A 546 -93.51 -42.32 69.61
N LEU A 547 -94.69 -41.76 69.86
CA LEU A 547 -95.21 -40.60 69.13
C LEU A 547 -94.34 -39.37 69.39
N SER A 548 -94.03 -39.06 70.66
CA SER A 548 -93.05 -38.03 71.04
C SER A 548 -91.70 -38.29 70.37
N LEU A 549 -91.12 -39.49 70.49
CA LEU A 549 -89.85 -39.84 69.84
C LEU A 549 -89.90 -39.77 68.31
N GLN A 550 -91.07 -39.98 67.70
CA GLN A 550 -91.28 -39.86 66.26
C GLN A 550 -91.38 -38.40 65.84
N GLU A 551 -92.09 -37.57 66.59
CA GLU A 551 -92.10 -36.12 66.42
C GLU A 551 -90.71 -35.51 66.66
N ASP A 552 -90.01 -35.92 67.72
CA ASP A 552 -88.64 -35.51 68.03
C ASP A 552 -87.66 -36.00 66.97
N SER A 553 -87.87 -37.20 66.41
CA SER A 553 -87.12 -37.68 65.25
C SER A 553 -87.39 -36.84 64.00
N VAL A 554 -88.62 -36.38 63.77
CA VAL A 554 -88.96 -35.49 62.66
C VAL A 554 -88.38 -34.08 62.87
N ARG A 555 -88.51 -33.51 64.08
CA ARG A 555 -87.88 -32.24 64.50
C ARG A 555 -86.35 -32.30 64.30
N MET A 556 -85.71 -33.36 64.80
CA MET A 556 -84.27 -33.59 64.67
C MET A 556 -83.84 -33.81 63.20
N LYS A 557 -84.60 -34.56 62.40
CA LYS A 557 -84.35 -34.70 60.96
C LYS A 557 -84.45 -33.36 60.23
N SER A 558 -85.43 -32.53 60.57
CA SER A 558 -85.58 -31.18 60.01
C SER A 558 -84.39 -30.28 60.39
N LEU A 559 -83.94 -30.34 61.65
CA LEU A 559 -82.77 -29.60 62.12
C LEU A 559 -81.49 -30.04 61.38
N LEU A 560 -81.19 -31.34 61.38
CA LEU A 560 -80.02 -31.91 60.70
C LEU A 560 -80.05 -31.66 59.18
N GLN A 561 -81.23 -31.61 58.56
CA GLN A 561 -81.36 -31.21 57.15
C GLN A 561 -81.01 -29.73 56.96
N SER A 562 -81.49 -28.83 57.83
CA SER A 562 -81.14 -27.41 57.76
C SER A 562 -79.64 -27.16 58.02
N GLU A 563 -79.03 -27.83 59.00
CA GLU A 563 -77.57 -27.76 59.24
C GLU A 563 -76.77 -28.29 58.04
N ARG A 564 -77.24 -29.37 57.41
CA ARG A 564 -76.64 -29.92 56.19
C ARG A 564 -76.72 -28.94 55.03
N ASP A 565 -77.85 -28.27 54.84
CA ASP A 565 -78.04 -27.31 53.75
C ASP A 565 -77.29 -26.00 53.99
N GLU A 566 -77.15 -25.56 55.24
CA GLU A 566 -76.20 -24.50 55.60
C GLU A 566 -74.74 -24.89 55.35
N ALA A 567 -74.34 -26.11 55.72
CA ALA A 567 -72.99 -26.61 55.49
C ALA A 567 -72.70 -26.70 53.98
N ASN A 568 -73.66 -27.19 53.19
CA ASN A 568 -73.62 -27.17 51.72
C ASN A 568 -73.49 -25.74 51.17
N LEU A 569 -74.22 -24.77 51.72
CA LEU A 569 -74.14 -23.37 51.30
C LEU A 569 -72.81 -22.73 51.67
N ARG A 570 -72.26 -23.02 52.86
CA ARG A 570 -70.92 -22.61 53.30
C ARG A 570 -69.83 -23.20 52.39
N ALA A 571 -69.89 -24.50 52.09
CA ALA A 571 -68.99 -25.16 51.16
C ALA A 571 -69.04 -24.51 49.76
N LYS A 572 -70.24 -24.31 49.19
CA LYS A 572 -70.41 -23.63 47.89
C LYS A 572 -69.87 -22.19 47.87
N LYS A 573 -69.95 -21.45 48.99
CA LYS A 573 -69.33 -20.12 49.11
C LYS A 573 -67.80 -20.21 49.12
N LEU A 574 -67.23 -21.18 49.85
CA LEU A 574 -65.78 -21.40 49.90
C LEU A 574 -65.21 -21.89 48.56
N SER A 575 -65.89 -22.79 47.85
CA SER A 575 -65.50 -23.20 46.48
C SER A 575 -65.40 -21.99 45.54
N LYS A 576 -66.41 -21.12 45.53
CA LYS A 576 -66.38 -19.87 44.74
C LYS A 576 -65.29 -18.88 45.16
N GLN A 577 -64.83 -18.94 46.41
CA GLN A 577 -63.70 -18.15 46.87
C GLN A 577 -62.36 -18.76 46.41
N ILE A 578 -62.23 -20.09 46.45
CA ILE A 578 -61.07 -20.82 45.92
C ILE A 578 -60.94 -20.60 44.40
N GLU A 579 -62.04 -20.69 43.64
CA GLU A 579 -62.09 -20.39 42.20
C GLU A 579 -61.54 -18.99 41.90
N ARG A 580 -62.02 -17.96 42.62
CA ARG A 580 -61.54 -16.57 42.47
C ARG A 580 -60.04 -16.43 42.79
N LEU A 581 -59.57 -17.04 43.88
CA LEU A 581 -58.17 -17.02 44.28
C LEU A 581 -57.27 -17.77 43.29
N GLN A 582 -57.77 -18.84 42.65
CA GLN A 582 -57.07 -19.55 41.58
C GLN A 582 -56.94 -18.71 40.30
N VAL A 583 -57.97 -17.94 39.93
CA VAL A 583 -57.90 -16.99 38.81
C VAL A 583 -56.93 -15.85 39.12
N GLN A 584 -56.99 -15.24 40.31
CA GLN A 584 -56.02 -14.22 40.71
C GLN A 584 -54.58 -14.75 40.73
N LEU A 585 -54.37 -16.00 41.20
CA LEU A 585 -53.06 -16.65 41.18
C LEU A 585 -52.57 -16.99 39.75
N SER A 586 -53.47 -17.26 38.80
CA SER A 586 -53.07 -17.49 37.40
C SER A 586 -52.76 -16.17 36.69
N GLU A 587 -53.52 -15.10 36.96
CA GLU A 587 -53.26 -13.74 36.50
C GLU A 587 -51.88 -13.23 36.96
N GLU A 588 -51.57 -13.32 38.27
CA GLU A 588 -50.27 -12.92 38.80
C GLU A 588 -49.13 -13.78 38.23
N LYS A 589 -49.38 -15.07 37.97
CA LYS A 589 -48.43 -15.93 37.25
C LYS A 589 -48.27 -15.56 35.78
N SER A 590 -49.23 -14.91 35.11
CA SER A 590 -49.00 -14.25 33.81
C SER A 590 -48.22 -12.95 33.96
N ARG A 591 -48.62 -12.03 34.85
CA ARG A 591 -47.93 -10.75 35.09
C ARG A 591 -46.44 -10.96 35.42
N SER A 592 -46.13 -11.94 36.27
CA SER A 592 -44.76 -12.32 36.62
C SER A 592 -43.94 -12.85 35.43
N ARG A 593 -44.56 -13.64 34.52
CA ARG A 593 -43.90 -14.13 33.29
C ARG A 593 -43.70 -13.01 32.27
N GLU A 594 -44.68 -12.13 32.13
CA GLU A 594 -44.63 -10.97 31.24
C GLU A 594 -43.55 -9.97 31.68
N LEU A 595 -43.51 -9.62 32.97
CA LEU A 595 -42.43 -8.81 33.56
C LEU A 595 -41.07 -9.48 33.37
N SER A 596 -40.96 -10.80 33.52
CA SER A 596 -39.70 -11.53 33.28
C SER A 596 -39.25 -11.43 31.82
N ALA A 597 -40.19 -11.52 30.86
CA ALA A 597 -39.91 -11.38 29.43
C ALA A 597 -39.46 -9.94 29.07
N GLN A 598 -40.15 -8.92 29.60
CA GLN A 598 -39.76 -7.52 29.46
C GLN A 598 -38.36 -7.26 30.04
N LEU A 599 -38.00 -7.91 31.15
CA LEU A 599 -36.69 -7.78 31.79
C LEU A 599 -35.57 -8.44 30.94
N THR A 600 -35.85 -9.55 30.26
CA THR A 600 -34.92 -10.11 29.26
C THR A 600 -34.80 -9.22 28.02
N GLU A 601 -35.91 -8.68 27.49
CA GLU A 601 -35.89 -7.78 26.33
C GLU A 601 -35.09 -6.49 26.63
N ALA A 602 -35.26 -5.92 27.84
CA ALA A 602 -34.47 -4.79 28.32
C ALA A 602 -32.96 -5.12 28.47
N ALA A 603 -32.60 -6.37 28.80
CA ALA A 603 -31.21 -6.82 28.84
C ALA A 603 -30.63 -6.91 27.42
N ASP A 604 -31.39 -7.43 26.45
CA ASP A 604 -30.97 -7.52 25.04
C ASP A 604 -30.81 -6.13 24.40
N TYR A 605 -31.74 -5.19 24.66
CA TYR A 605 -31.57 -3.78 24.25
C TYR A 605 -30.31 -3.15 24.86
N LYS A 606 -29.99 -3.46 26.12
CA LYS A 606 -28.77 -2.97 26.78
C LYS A 606 -27.50 -3.55 26.14
N ILE A 607 -27.50 -4.83 25.78
CA ILE A 607 -26.39 -5.47 25.05
C ILE A 607 -26.21 -4.80 23.68
N ALA A 608 -27.29 -4.70 22.89
CA ALA A 608 -27.25 -4.06 21.57
C ALA A 608 -26.84 -2.58 21.63
N ALA A 609 -27.21 -1.85 22.69
CA ALA A 609 -26.75 -0.48 22.91
C ALA A 609 -25.24 -0.41 23.19
N LEU A 610 -24.70 -1.31 24.03
CA LEU A 610 -23.26 -1.37 24.31
C LEU A 610 -22.43 -1.78 23.08
N GLU A 611 -22.95 -2.69 22.25
CA GLU A 611 -22.32 -3.06 20.97
C GLU A 611 -22.30 -1.89 19.98
N ARG A 612 -23.40 -1.14 19.87
CA ARG A 612 -23.48 0.10 19.08
C ARG A 612 -22.47 1.15 19.58
N SER A 613 -22.36 1.35 20.90
CA SER A 613 -21.38 2.28 21.49
C SER A 613 -19.94 1.90 21.14
N ARG A 614 -19.56 0.63 21.34
CA ARG A 614 -18.24 0.11 20.93
C ARG A 614 -17.97 0.31 19.43
N LYS A 615 -19.01 0.15 18.58
CA LYS A 615 -18.87 0.37 17.13
C LYS A 615 -18.69 1.85 16.79
N ILE A 616 -19.33 2.76 17.52
CA ILE A 616 -19.13 4.20 17.38
C ILE A 616 -17.70 4.58 17.79
N GLU A 617 -17.19 4.07 18.91
CA GLU A 617 -15.80 4.29 19.35
C GLU A 617 -14.78 3.81 18.30
N GLU A 618 -14.99 2.61 17.72
CA GLU A 618 -14.15 2.07 16.65
C GLU A 618 -14.16 2.96 15.39
N LEU A 619 -15.34 3.46 14.99
CA LEU A 619 -15.49 4.34 13.84
C LEU A 619 -14.89 5.73 14.08
N GLN A 620 -15.03 6.28 15.29
CA GLN A 620 -14.38 7.53 15.71
C GLN A 620 -12.85 7.41 15.66
N LYS A 621 -12.28 6.30 16.14
CA LYS A 621 -10.83 6.06 16.05
C LYS A 621 -10.35 6.01 14.60
N ARG A 622 -11.04 5.28 13.72
CA ARG A 622 -10.75 5.22 12.27
C ARG A 622 -10.90 6.59 11.58
N LEU A 623 -11.86 7.42 12.00
CA LEU A 623 -12.03 8.77 11.49
C LEU A 623 -10.81 9.64 11.83
N VAL A 624 -10.38 9.66 13.09
CA VAL A 624 -9.18 10.41 13.53
C VAL A 624 -7.92 9.95 12.79
N GLU A 625 -7.73 8.64 12.62
CA GLU A 625 -6.63 8.07 11.83
C GLU A 625 -6.66 8.53 10.36
N SER A 626 -7.86 8.58 9.75
CA SER A 626 -8.07 9.08 8.39
C SER A 626 -7.78 10.58 8.28
N GLU A 627 -8.18 11.39 9.26
CA GLU A 627 -7.90 12.83 9.28
C GLU A 627 -6.42 13.16 9.50
N MET A 628 -5.73 12.38 10.34
CA MET A 628 -4.27 12.45 10.49
C MET A 628 -3.55 12.11 9.17
N LEU A 629 -4.06 11.14 8.42
CA LEU A 629 -3.51 10.78 7.11
C LEU A 629 -3.81 11.86 6.05
N ARG A 630 -5.05 12.37 6.01
CA ARG A 630 -5.49 13.49 5.14
C ARG A 630 -4.64 14.74 5.35
N THR A 631 -4.38 15.13 6.60
CA THR A 631 -3.56 16.30 6.92
C THR A 631 -2.07 16.09 6.57
N ARG A 632 -1.52 14.88 6.75
CA ARG A 632 -0.17 14.55 6.26
C ARG A 632 -0.05 14.66 4.75
N PHE A 633 -0.98 14.08 3.98
CA PHE A 633 -0.95 14.18 2.52
C PHE A 633 -1.20 15.59 2.01
N ASN A 634 -2.08 16.37 2.65
CA ASN A 634 -2.32 17.77 2.29
C ASN A 634 -1.05 18.64 2.50
N ARG A 635 -0.30 18.43 3.59
CA ARG A 635 1.02 19.07 3.80
C ARG A 635 2.02 18.69 2.70
N LYS A 636 2.12 17.40 2.34
CA LYS A 636 3.01 16.94 1.26
C LYS A 636 2.61 17.52 -0.10
N LEU A 637 1.32 17.60 -0.41
CA LEU A 637 0.79 18.23 -1.63
C LEU A 637 1.13 19.73 -1.69
N THR A 638 1.01 20.44 -0.56
CA THR A 638 1.35 21.87 -0.47
C THR A 638 2.85 22.09 -0.70
N MET A 639 3.71 21.27 -0.07
CA MET A 639 5.16 21.29 -0.31
C MET A 639 5.53 21.02 -1.77
N LEU A 640 4.88 20.04 -2.42
CA LEU A 640 5.11 19.73 -3.84
C LEU A 640 4.63 20.85 -4.77
N LYS A 641 3.51 21.52 -4.45
CA LYS A 641 3.06 22.71 -5.18
C LYS A 641 4.07 23.85 -5.09
N GLU A 642 4.62 24.11 -3.91
CA GLU A 642 5.65 25.15 -3.72
C GLU A 642 6.95 24.80 -4.47
N GLN A 643 7.36 23.53 -4.46
CA GLN A 643 8.52 23.06 -5.23
C GLN A 643 8.32 23.23 -6.75
N MET A 644 7.13 22.90 -7.29
CA MET A 644 6.82 23.15 -8.69
C MET A 644 6.76 24.64 -9.03
N ARG A 645 6.21 25.47 -8.13
CA ARG A 645 6.17 26.93 -8.28
C ARG A 645 7.59 27.49 -8.38
N ASN A 646 8.46 27.19 -7.41
CA ASN A 646 9.82 27.70 -7.37
C ASN A 646 10.63 27.24 -8.59
N MET A 647 10.44 25.99 -9.04
CA MET A 647 11.06 25.47 -10.27
C MET A 647 10.57 26.22 -11.53
N THR A 648 9.29 26.58 -11.58
CA THR A 648 8.73 27.38 -12.69
C THR A 648 9.32 28.79 -12.68
N GLU A 649 9.36 29.44 -11.52
CA GLU A 649 9.95 30.78 -11.35
C GLU A 649 11.44 30.80 -11.71
N THR A 650 12.21 29.74 -11.44
CA THR A 650 13.61 29.63 -11.92
C THR A 650 13.71 29.43 -13.43
N VAL A 651 12.85 28.61 -14.04
CA VAL A 651 12.86 28.37 -15.49
C VAL A 651 12.48 29.63 -16.28
N ASP A 652 11.52 30.42 -15.79
CA ASP A 652 11.16 31.69 -16.43
C ASP A 652 12.23 32.78 -16.22
N GLN A 653 12.96 32.77 -15.10
CA GLN A 653 14.16 33.60 -14.92
C GLN A 653 15.29 33.21 -15.89
N GLU A 654 15.60 31.92 -16.01
CA GLU A 654 16.59 31.43 -16.99
C GLU A 654 16.20 31.76 -18.42
N ARG A 655 14.91 31.59 -18.79
CA ARG A 655 14.39 32.00 -20.10
C ARG A 655 14.59 33.50 -20.32
N SER A 656 14.21 34.35 -19.37
CA SER A 656 14.36 35.81 -19.48
C SER A 656 15.82 36.25 -19.66
N ILE A 657 16.76 35.62 -18.95
CA ILE A 657 18.20 35.87 -19.09
C ILE A 657 18.71 35.44 -20.48
N ASN A 658 18.27 34.26 -20.95
CA ASN A 658 18.62 33.75 -22.27
C ASN A 658 18.04 34.60 -23.41
N ASP A 659 16.77 35.02 -23.31
CA ASP A 659 16.12 35.89 -24.31
C ASP A 659 16.77 37.28 -24.36
N HIS A 660 17.16 37.85 -23.21
CA HIS A 660 17.94 39.09 -23.18
C HIS A 660 19.33 38.92 -23.82
N SER A 661 20.03 37.82 -23.52
CA SER A 661 21.35 37.51 -24.10
C SER A 661 21.26 37.30 -25.62
N LEU A 662 20.22 36.59 -26.10
CA LEU A 662 19.94 36.43 -27.52
C LEU A 662 19.58 37.77 -28.19
N GLN A 663 18.95 38.69 -27.49
CA GLN A 663 18.65 40.02 -28.03
C GLN A 663 19.93 40.85 -28.21
N LEU A 664 20.82 40.89 -27.20
CA LEU A 664 22.12 41.55 -27.32
C LEU A 664 22.93 41.00 -28.51
N LEU A 665 22.97 39.66 -28.68
CA LEU A 665 23.65 39.02 -29.82
C LEU A 665 23.01 39.34 -31.18
N ARG A 666 21.68 39.55 -31.25
CA ARG A 666 21.00 40.02 -32.48
C ARG A 666 21.38 41.46 -32.81
N ASP A 667 21.46 42.32 -31.79
CA ASP A 667 21.77 43.74 -31.95
C ASP A 667 23.25 43.95 -32.33
N GLU A 668 24.17 43.20 -31.71
CA GLU A 668 25.58 43.11 -32.13
C GLU A 668 25.71 42.60 -33.58
N LEU A 669 25.00 41.52 -33.94
CA LEU A 669 25.02 40.99 -35.31
C LEU A 669 24.45 41.98 -36.33
N ALA A 670 23.44 42.77 -35.96
CA ALA A 670 22.91 43.85 -36.78
C ALA A 670 23.95 44.97 -36.98
N GLN A 671 24.63 45.38 -35.90
CA GLN A 671 25.70 46.38 -35.96
C GLN A 671 26.89 45.90 -36.82
N VAL A 672 27.31 44.63 -36.68
CA VAL A 672 28.37 44.04 -37.50
C VAL A 672 27.97 43.99 -38.99
N LYS A 673 26.72 43.63 -39.30
CA LYS A 673 26.19 43.69 -40.68
C LYS A 673 26.17 45.11 -41.24
N GLN A 674 25.78 46.12 -40.44
CA GLN A 674 25.86 47.51 -40.85
C GLN A 674 27.30 47.92 -41.15
N ASN A 675 28.23 47.67 -40.20
CA ASN A 675 29.65 48.00 -40.32
C ASN A 675 30.28 47.36 -41.57
N LEU A 676 29.97 46.09 -41.83
CA LEU A 676 30.41 45.39 -43.04
C LEU A 676 29.85 46.08 -44.30
N SER A 677 28.56 46.45 -44.32
CA SER A 677 27.97 47.17 -45.46
C SER A 677 28.64 48.53 -45.73
N GLU A 678 29.13 49.21 -44.68
CA GLU A 678 29.89 50.45 -44.84
C GLU A 678 31.31 50.20 -45.36
N ILE A 679 31.97 49.12 -44.91
CA ILE A 679 33.29 48.72 -45.42
C ILE A 679 33.19 48.36 -46.91
N THR A 680 32.24 47.52 -47.32
CA THR A 680 32.03 47.16 -48.74
C THR A 680 31.67 48.38 -49.60
N LYS A 681 30.96 49.38 -49.07
CA LYS A 681 30.73 50.67 -49.75
C LYS A 681 32.03 51.45 -49.94
N ARG A 682 32.87 51.58 -48.90
CA ARG A 682 34.19 52.25 -48.97
C ARG A 682 35.14 51.52 -49.92
N GLU A 683 35.18 50.19 -49.87
CA GLU A 683 35.94 49.33 -50.78
C GLU A 683 35.51 49.53 -52.24
N SER A 684 34.20 49.54 -52.51
CA SER A 684 33.65 49.80 -53.86
C SER A 684 34.05 51.19 -54.38
N GLN A 685 34.08 52.20 -53.51
CA GLN A 685 34.54 53.56 -53.84
C GLN A 685 36.05 53.57 -54.14
N LEU A 686 36.87 52.91 -53.33
CA LEU A 686 38.32 52.79 -53.54
C LEU A 686 38.65 52.03 -54.84
N GLN A 687 37.91 50.96 -55.15
CA GLN A 687 38.09 50.21 -56.39
C GLN A 687 37.65 51.01 -57.62
N SER A 688 36.58 51.80 -57.53
CA SER A 688 36.18 52.76 -58.57
C SER A 688 37.25 53.84 -58.80
N PHE A 689 37.83 54.38 -57.72
CA PHE A 689 38.96 55.31 -57.77
C PHE A 689 40.21 54.67 -58.40
N ARG A 690 40.60 53.47 -57.97
CA ARG A 690 41.71 52.69 -58.54
C ARG A 690 41.54 52.48 -60.04
N VAL A 691 40.37 52.03 -60.50
CA VAL A 691 40.06 51.85 -61.93
C VAL A 691 40.15 53.18 -62.69
N SER A 692 39.76 54.29 -62.08
CA SER A 692 39.87 55.64 -62.68
C SER A 692 41.33 56.10 -62.81
N VAL A 693 42.15 55.86 -61.78
CA VAL A 693 43.59 56.14 -61.79
C VAL A 693 44.32 55.29 -62.84
N VAL A 694 44.01 53.99 -62.92
CA VAL A 694 44.62 53.08 -63.91
C VAL A 694 44.29 53.52 -65.34
N LYS A 695 43.04 53.92 -65.61
CA LYS A 695 42.63 54.50 -66.90
C LYS A 695 43.37 55.80 -67.23
N LEU A 696 43.57 56.69 -66.25
CA LEU A 696 44.35 57.93 -66.42
C LEU A 696 45.82 57.67 -66.76
N LEU A 697 46.42 56.59 -66.24
CA LEU A 697 47.79 56.17 -66.55
C LEU A 697 47.91 55.38 -67.87
N SER A 698 46.79 54.95 -68.46
CA SER A 698 46.74 53.98 -69.58
C SER A 698 47.41 52.62 -69.28
N GLU A 699 47.42 52.22 -68.01
CA GLU A 699 47.94 50.93 -67.54
C GLU A 699 46.82 49.86 -67.54
N PRO A 700 47.12 48.55 -67.53
CA PRO A 700 46.09 47.51 -67.47
C PRO A 700 45.41 47.41 -66.09
N ILE A 701 44.14 46.98 -66.07
CA ILE A 701 43.29 46.95 -64.85
C ILE A 701 43.87 46.04 -63.74
N CYS A 702 44.69 45.05 -64.11
CA CYS A 702 45.37 44.12 -63.21
C CYS A 702 46.71 44.62 -62.63
N THR A 703 47.22 45.80 -63.00
CA THR A 703 48.50 46.32 -62.48
C THR A 703 48.48 46.41 -60.94
N PRO A 704 49.47 45.86 -60.22
CA PRO A 704 49.53 45.94 -58.76
C PRO A 704 49.57 47.37 -58.23
N ASP A 705 48.98 47.61 -57.05
CA ASP A 705 48.84 48.95 -56.49
C ASP A 705 50.20 49.63 -56.23
N TYR A 706 51.23 48.87 -55.85
CA TYR A 706 52.58 49.42 -55.68
C TYR A 706 53.20 49.87 -57.02
N GLU A 707 52.82 49.27 -58.15
CA GLU A 707 53.26 49.67 -59.49
C GLU A 707 52.47 50.89 -59.99
N ILE A 708 51.16 50.92 -59.76
CA ILE A 708 50.30 52.11 -59.98
C ILE A 708 50.88 53.32 -59.20
N ILE A 709 51.20 53.12 -57.92
CA ILE A 709 51.81 54.13 -57.06
C ILE A 709 53.22 54.49 -57.55
N SER A 710 54.07 53.53 -57.94
CA SER A 710 55.40 53.82 -58.49
C SER A 710 55.31 54.60 -59.80
N ARG A 711 54.31 54.32 -60.65
CA ARG A 711 54.07 55.00 -61.92
C ARG A 711 53.55 56.42 -61.70
N LEU A 712 52.61 56.62 -60.77
CA LEU A 712 52.20 57.94 -60.28
C LEU A 712 53.38 58.73 -59.71
N GLN A 713 54.19 58.11 -58.85
CA GLN A 713 55.38 58.75 -58.26
C GLN A 713 56.38 59.15 -59.33
N LYS A 714 56.65 58.29 -60.33
CA LYS A 714 57.50 58.61 -61.49
C LYS A 714 56.90 59.69 -62.38
N MET A 715 55.58 59.73 -62.57
CA MET A 715 54.90 60.78 -63.35
C MET A 715 54.87 62.12 -62.61
N VAL A 716 54.65 62.11 -61.29
CA VAL A 716 54.71 63.30 -60.43
C VAL A 716 56.15 63.79 -60.28
N ALA A 717 57.13 62.89 -60.20
CA ALA A 717 58.55 63.22 -60.26
C ALA A 717 58.92 63.83 -61.61
N ALA A 718 58.57 63.18 -62.73
CA ALA A 718 58.81 63.71 -64.08
C ALA A 718 58.08 65.05 -64.33
N HIS A 719 56.86 65.23 -63.82
CA HIS A 719 56.16 66.52 -63.87
C HIS A 719 56.84 67.58 -62.98
N ARG A 720 57.32 67.20 -61.78
CA ARG A 720 58.09 68.08 -60.90
C ARG A 720 59.42 68.47 -61.52
N ASP A 721 60.13 67.53 -62.14
CA ASP A 721 61.40 67.74 -62.80
C ASP A 721 61.22 68.54 -64.09
N PHE A 722 60.15 68.29 -64.87
CA PHE A 722 59.74 69.15 -65.98
C PHE A 722 59.38 70.57 -65.50
N THR A 723 58.66 70.72 -64.38
CA THR A 723 58.38 72.03 -63.77
C THR A 723 59.68 72.72 -63.32
N MET A 724 60.63 71.96 -62.77
CA MET A 724 61.95 72.46 -62.36
C MET A 724 62.89 72.73 -63.53
N LEU A 725 62.70 72.09 -64.69
CA LEU A 725 63.42 72.34 -65.94
C LEU A 725 62.81 73.53 -66.70
N SER A 726 61.49 73.72 -66.63
CA SER A 726 60.82 74.94 -67.10
C SER A 726 61.34 76.15 -66.30
N ARG A 727 61.47 76.01 -64.97
CA ARG A 727 62.19 76.95 -64.08
C ARG A 727 63.74 76.99 -64.26
N ARG A 728 64.28 76.36 -65.30
CA ARG A 728 65.68 76.52 -65.75
C ARG A 728 65.79 77.08 -67.17
N TYR A 729 64.67 77.27 -67.86
CA TYR A 729 64.58 78.10 -69.07
C TYR A 729 63.97 79.48 -68.74
N ASP A 730 63.11 79.57 -67.73
CA ASP A 730 62.72 80.81 -67.06
C ASP A 730 63.50 80.99 -65.75
N GLU A 731 64.64 81.68 -65.82
CA GLU A 731 65.27 82.34 -64.68
C GLU A 731 65.80 83.70 -65.16
N PRO A 732 65.02 84.76 -64.94
CA PRO A 732 65.59 85.97 -64.38
C PRO A 732 65.20 86.09 -62.91
N PHE A 733 66.17 85.84 -62.04
CA PHE A 733 66.43 86.54 -60.77
C PHE A 733 65.19 87.02 -59.98
N GLU A 734 64.89 86.36 -58.87
CA GLU A 734 65.03 87.00 -57.55
C GLU A 734 65.16 85.96 -56.42
N THR A 735 66.38 85.87 -55.91
CA THR A 735 66.74 85.74 -54.50
C THR A 735 65.77 85.14 -53.47
N SER A 736 66.30 84.11 -52.81
CA SER A 736 66.30 83.95 -51.34
C SER A 736 65.08 83.31 -50.66
N PRO A 737 65.27 82.69 -49.46
CA PRO A 737 64.44 81.56 -49.04
C PRO A 737 63.68 81.81 -47.74
N SER A 738 62.78 80.89 -47.36
CA SER A 738 62.64 80.30 -46.01
C SER A 738 61.24 79.74 -45.74
N ARG A 739 61.18 78.71 -44.85
CA ARG A 739 59.98 78.22 -44.11
C ARG A 739 58.87 77.59 -45.00
N CYS A 740 58.34 76.39 -44.76
CA CYS A 740 58.21 75.53 -43.57
C CYS A 740 57.21 76.02 -42.51
N THR A 741 56.67 75.08 -41.71
CA THR A 741 55.82 75.25 -40.51
C THR A 741 54.47 75.99 -40.63
N SER A 742 53.39 75.22 -40.87
CA SER A 742 52.09 75.22 -40.15
C SER A 742 51.18 74.20 -40.84
N VAL A 743 50.71 73.09 -40.27
CA VAL A 743 50.55 72.65 -38.86
C VAL A 743 49.60 73.53 -38.05
N HIS A 744 48.43 72.96 -37.74
CA HIS A 744 47.46 73.38 -36.70
C HIS A 744 46.70 74.72 -36.89
N PRO A 745 45.55 74.95 -36.20
CA PRO A 745 44.62 73.98 -35.57
C PRO A 745 43.09 74.27 -35.70
N MET A 746 42.31 73.18 -35.63
CA MET A 746 41.08 72.99 -34.80
C MET A 746 39.74 73.77 -34.97
N HIS A 747 38.68 73.01 -34.62
CA HIS A 747 37.42 73.44 -33.96
C HIS A 747 36.31 74.13 -34.83
N PRO A 748 35.02 74.14 -34.40
CA PRO A 748 34.11 73.05 -34.79
C PRO A 748 32.70 73.51 -35.25
N PRO A 749 31.87 72.58 -35.76
CA PRO A 749 30.50 72.43 -35.21
C PRO A 749 30.20 70.96 -34.87
N ARG A 750 29.64 70.63 -33.70
CA ARG A 750 28.23 70.81 -33.29
C ARG A 750 27.23 70.12 -34.21
N SER A 751 26.58 69.09 -33.67
CA SER A 751 25.43 68.41 -34.23
C SER A 751 24.24 69.38 -34.42
N PRO A 752 23.59 69.43 -35.59
CA PRO A 752 22.15 69.63 -35.66
C PRO A 752 21.45 68.34 -35.19
N GLY A 753 20.24 68.36 -34.64
CA GLY A 753 19.38 69.52 -34.40
C GLY A 753 17.94 69.06 -34.19
N SER A 754 17.66 68.39 -33.07
CA SER A 754 16.33 67.81 -32.82
C SER A 754 15.25 68.90 -32.64
N ARG A 755 14.29 68.90 -33.56
CA ARG A 755 13.03 69.67 -33.60
C ARG A 755 12.05 68.93 -34.52
N CYS A 756 10.73 68.93 -34.33
CA CYS A 756 9.86 69.24 -33.18
C CYS A 756 8.42 68.78 -33.55
N THR A 757 7.51 68.67 -32.57
CA THR A 757 6.06 68.31 -32.72
C THR A 757 5.81 66.85 -33.15
N ARG A 758 4.70 66.17 -32.80
CA ARG A 758 3.45 66.50 -32.06
C ARG A 758 2.88 65.16 -31.50
N TYR A 759 2.39 65.03 -30.26
CA TYR A 759 0.94 65.02 -29.89
C TYR A 759 0.00 64.57 -31.03
N GLU A 760 -0.88 63.56 -30.91
CA GLU A 760 -1.73 63.05 -29.79
C GLU A 760 -1.42 61.57 -29.44
N ASP A 761 -1.83 60.90 -28.35
CA ASP A 761 -2.94 60.98 -27.36
C ASP A 761 -4.18 60.08 -27.64
N THR A 762 -4.76 59.54 -26.57
CA THR A 762 -5.90 58.60 -26.45
C THR A 762 -5.69 57.15 -26.96
N GLY A 763 -6.24 56.17 -26.23
CA GLY A 763 -6.08 54.73 -26.56
C GLY A 763 -6.37 53.73 -25.43
N PHE A 764 -7.17 54.11 -24.43
CA PHE A 764 -7.66 53.19 -23.39
C PHE A 764 -8.53 52.08 -24.00
N THR A 765 -8.28 50.82 -23.64
CA THR A 765 -9.29 49.74 -23.72
C THR A 765 -9.17 48.82 -22.51
N ASP A 766 -10.05 49.02 -21.52
CA ASP A 766 -10.29 48.04 -20.45
C ASP A 766 -10.96 46.77 -21.00
N PRO A 767 -10.63 45.58 -20.50
CA PRO A 767 -11.51 44.40 -20.59
C PRO A 767 -12.76 44.66 -19.74
N SER A 768 -13.94 44.74 -20.36
CA SER A 768 -15.16 45.20 -19.70
C SER A 768 -15.69 44.24 -18.63
N ASP A 769 -16.23 44.81 -17.54
CA ASP A 769 -17.00 44.08 -16.53
C ASP A 769 -18.17 43.29 -17.15
N LEU A 770 -18.22 41.98 -16.87
CA LEU A 770 -19.43 41.18 -16.97
C LEU A 770 -19.98 40.88 -15.57
N ARG A 771 -20.87 41.79 -15.18
CA ARG A 771 -21.78 41.80 -14.02
C ARG A 771 -22.10 40.44 -13.39
N ASP A 772 -22.07 40.45 -12.05
CA ASP A 772 -23.11 39.94 -11.16
C ASP A 772 -24.13 38.95 -11.76
N ILE A 773 -23.94 37.67 -11.45
CA ILE A 773 -25.05 36.74 -11.25
C ILE A 773 -24.84 36.10 -9.87
N ASP A 774 -25.32 36.80 -8.86
CA ASP A 774 -25.48 36.28 -7.50
C ASP A 774 -26.98 36.16 -7.18
N ASP A 775 -27.31 35.41 -6.12
CA ASP A 775 -28.68 35.13 -5.64
C ASP A 775 -29.60 34.32 -6.60
N GLU A 776 -29.66 33.00 -6.43
CA GLU A 776 -30.91 32.35 -5.97
C GLU A 776 -30.66 30.90 -5.48
N PHE A 777 -30.25 30.72 -4.21
CA PHE A 777 -30.45 29.45 -3.49
C PHE A 777 -30.52 29.66 -1.95
N LYS A 778 -31.48 30.48 -1.49
CA LYS A 778 -31.77 30.64 -0.06
C LYS A 778 -32.33 29.33 0.53
N ARG A 779 -31.47 28.55 1.20
CA ARG A 779 -31.92 27.44 2.07
C ARG A 779 -32.59 28.01 3.34
N PRO A 780 -33.84 27.67 3.66
CA PRO A 780 -34.47 28.11 4.90
C PRO A 780 -33.90 27.33 6.09
N VAL A 781 -33.11 28.00 6.93
CA VAL A 781 -32.70 27.46 8.24
C VAL A 781 -33.91 27.48 9.16
N ARG A 782 -34.63 26.35 9.24
CA ARG A 782 -35.62 26.13 10.32
C ARG A 782 -34.88 25.80 11.61
N SER A 783 -35.05 26.64 12.62
CA SER A 783 -34.61 26.37 13.99
C SER A 783 -35.38 25.18 14.57
N SER A 784 -34.71 24.04 14.72
CA SER A 784 -35.25 22.90 15.47
C SER A 784 -35.20 23.20 16.97
N LEU A 785 -36.36 23.43 17.57
CA LEU A 785 -36.54 23.32 19.02
C LEU A 785 -36.19 21.89 19.47
N LEU A 786 -35.43 21.77 20.55
CA LEU A 786 -35.22 20.50 21.26
C LEU A 786 -36.21 20.41 22.43
N PRO A 787 -36.76 19.20 22.71
CA PRO A 787 -37.14 18.78 24.05
C PRO A 787 -35.89 18.58 24.94
#